data_AF-A0A2P5XDA4-F1
#
_entry.id   AF-A0A2P5XDA4-F1
#
_cell.length_a   1.000
_cell.length_b   1.000
_cell.length_c   1.000
_cell.angle_alpha   90.00
_cell.angle_beta   90.00
_cell.angle_gamma   90.00
#
_symmetry.space_group_name_H-M   'P 1'
#
loop_
_entity.id
_entity.type
_entity.pdbx_description
1 polymer ?
#
loop_
_entity_poly.entity_id
_entity_poly.type
_entity_poly.pdbx_seq_one_letter_code
_entity_poly.pdbx_strand_id
1 'polypeptide(L)'
;MTLEEFLKQCQQSGDAAYAAFKSLLEKLEDPKTRTEARVFLSDLQSRVGSSDDCFHKYYFRIQDIYLDRYEACDMLVVLHSEHILHYVQAIREGRKKLTMMVIPSIFMPEDWSFTFYEGLNRHPDSIFKEKTVAELGCGNGWITIAIAEKWLPAKVYGLDINPRAVKVSCINLYMNAFDEKGQPIYDAEKKTLLDRVEFHESDLLSYCREHDIKLERIVGCIPQILNPNPEAMSKMITENASEEFLHSLSNYCALQGFLEDQFGLGLIARAVEEGIAVIKPTGIMIFNMGGRPGQGVCRRLFERRGFRVTRLWQTKAGGTRTAWAYGKAGGRISHGLSVYSCQLHQPNQVKVIFEFLRSGFQEISSSLDLSFEDDLVADEKIPFLAYLSSVLKENSCFPYEPPAGCKRFRNLIAGFMKTYHHIPLTADNVVVFPSRTVAIENALRLFSPNLAIVDEHLTRNLPRKWLTSLAIEAIPNFGITVCSGKIKVYSDLEVAFVISEEEAILKALSKTVEILEGNTSLISQYYYGCIFHELLSFQLTDRHPHLERRSEKSKSVEVIGFATSAISVLSNAELSISDDGYPLVRMDVDQWFLPVPSPVKAAIFESFSRQNMTESEIDVTPCIKQFVQTEYGFPTDSGTEFIFSDCSQALLSKLVLCCIQEGGTMCFPAGSNGNYVSVAKFLKANTVHIPTNSERGFKLTEDILIKVLETMKKPWVYISGPTINPTGLLYSNQEMENILSACARFGARVVIDTSFSGLEFEYEGWGGWNLGSCLSKISSSGNPSFCVSLLGGLSLKLLSGALKFAFLALNEPILIEAFHSFPGLSKPHCTDKYTIKKLLSLREQKGGLLDVAMEQIRILENRAKCLKEVTVSPLHPETAENGLSDDVVTVIEAPRQSDLMIELIKRLKPQVVVTGIAHFEAVTSSAFVQLLDATGEIGSRLFLDISDHFELSSLPGTIGVLKYLSGTPLPSHAAIVCGLVKNQVSRAEPDEGRTQPGLLIIALDEEPGKSFDVLENCGWDVLRPCAGVSMVAKPSFLGKAVKVNHSLKHTGSGEKDATYEIKLTDASLREAVAKTTGLCINSGSWTGIPGYCRFTIALEESEFEQALACLVKFKSIVDN
;
A
#
# COMPACT_ATOMS: atom_id res chain seq x y z
N MET A 1 -45.61 -21.16 -46.67
CA MET A 1 -44.36 -21.52 -47.37
C MET A 1 -44.22 -23.02 -47.29
N THR A 2 -44.12 -23.70 -48.42
CA THR A 2 -43.92 -25.16 -48.47
C THR A 2 -42.46 -25.51 -48.18
N LEU A 3 -42.18 -26.79 -47.87
CA LEU A 3 -40.83 -27.27 -47.60
C LEU A 3 -39.88 -27.06 -48.79
N GLU A 4 -40.38 -27.27 -50.02
CA GLU A 4 -39.61 -27.07 -51.25
C GLU A 4 -39.37 -25.58 -51.55
N GLU A 5 -40.30 -24.68 -51.20
CA GLU A 5 -40.06 -23.22 -51.27
C GLU A 5 -38.94 -22.80 -50.30
N PHE A 6 -38.96 -23.30 -49.06
CA PHE A 6 -37.92 -23.03 -48.06
C PHE A 6 -36.55 -23.52 -48.55
N LEU A 7 -36.46 -24.78 -48.99
CA LEU A 7 -35.21 -25.36 -49.49
C LEU A 7 -34.68 -24.64 -50.75
N LYS A 8 -35.57 -24.18 -51.64
CA LYS A 8 -35.21 -23.38 -52.82
C LYS A 8 -34.75 -21.96 -52.46
N GLN A 9 -35.21 -21.40 -51.34
CA GLN A 9 -34.68 -20.14 -50.80
C GLN A 9 -33.27 -20.34 -50.22
N CYS A 10 -33.06 -21.39 -49.42
CA CYS A 10 -31.75 -21.71 -48.85
C CYS A 10 -30.67 -21.99 -49.90
N GLN A 11 -31.02 -22.54 -51.06
CA GLN A 11 -30.07 -22.79 -52.18
C GLN A 11 -29.41 -21.54 -52.78
N GLN A 12 -29.89 -20.33 -52.47
CA GLN A 12 -29.43 -19.09 -53.12
C GLN A 12 -28.10 -18.59 -52.53
N SER A 13 -27.96 -18.63 -51.21
CA SER A 13 -26.76 -18.27 -50.44
C SER A 13 -26.96 -18.63 -48.96
N GLY A 14 -25.89 -18.64 -48.17
CA GLY A 14 -26.00 -18.81 -46.71
C GLY A 14 -26.69 -17.62 -46.03
N ASP A 15 -26.57 -16.41 -46.56
CA ASP A 15 -27.39 -15.26 -46.17
C ASP A 15 -28.90 -15.51 -46.39
N ALA A 16 -29.28 -16.07 -47.55
CA ALA A 16 -30.68 -16.39 -47.84
C ALA A 16 -31.21 -17.54 -46.96
N ALA A 17 -30.36 -18.52 -46.65
CA ALA A 17 -30.67 -19.59 -45.70
C ALA A 17 -30.83 -19.04 -44.28
N TYR A 18 -29.91 -18.19 -43.80
CA TYR A 18 -30.00 -17.53 -42.49
C TYR A 18 -31.27 -16.68 -42.38
N ALA A 19 -31.61 -15.89 -43.40
CA ALA A 19 -32.84 -15.10 -43.42
C ALA A 19 -34.12 -15.97 -43.35
N ALA A 20 -34.14 -17.12 -44.04
CA ALA A 20 -35.25 -18.08 -43.95
C ALA A 20 -35.38 -18.68 -42.54
N PHE A 21 -34.25 -19.03 -41.91
CA PHE A 21 -34.23 -19.52 -40.53
C PHE A 21 -34.57 -18.45 -39.49
N LYS A 22 -34.20 -17.18 -39.71
CA LYS A 22 -34.58 -16.05 -38.86
C LYS A 22 -36.10 -15.85 -38.85
N SER A 23 -36.76 -15.87 -40.01
CA SER A 23 -38.23 -15.81 -40.09
C SER A 23 -38.93 -17.06 -39.53
N LEU A 24 -38.25 -18.21 -39.50
CA LEU A 24 -38.74 -19.40 -38.82
C LEU A 24 -38.60 -19.29 -37.29
N LEU A 25 -37.52 -18.68 -36.80
CA LEU A 25 -37.32 -18.41 -35.38
C LEU A 25 -38.38 -17.46 -34.81
N GLU A 26 -38.76 -16.39 -35.53
CA GLU A 26 -39.86 -15.50 -35.13
C GLU A 26 -41.17 -16.27 -34.85
N LYS A 27 -41.44 -17.33 -35.62
CA LYS A 27 -42.61 -18.23 -35.43
C LYS A 27 -42.42 -19.25 -34.32
N LEU A 28 -41.18 -19.63 -34.01
CA LEU A 28 -40.89 -20.44 -32.82
C LEU A 28 -41.02 -19.60 -31.55
N GLU A 29 -40.66 -18.31 -31.61
CA GLU A 29 -40.79 -17.38 -30.49
C GLU A 29 -42.26 -17.07 -30.17
N ASP A 30 -43.13 -16.85 -31.16
CA ASP A 30 -44.59 -16.68 -30.95
C ASP A 30 -45.29 -17.99 -30.49
N PRO A 31 -45.86 -18.05 -29.27
CA PRO A 31 -46.56 -19.23 -28.77
C PRO A 31 -47.74 -19.71 -29.65
N LYS A 32 -48.33 -18.85 -30.49
CA LYS A 32 -49.46 -19.23 -31.36
C LYS A 32 -49.02 -20.03 -32.60
N THR A 33 -47.80 -19.80 -33.08
CA THR A 33 -47.26 -20.41 -34.31
C THR A 33 -46.14 -21.42 -34.05
N ARG A 34 -45.63 -21.47 -32.80
CA ARG A 34 -44.54 -22.34 -32.34
C ARG A 34 -44.71 -23.82 -32.68
N THR A 35 -45.87 -24.41 -32.41
CA THR A 35 -46.09 -25.85 -32.65
C THR A 35 -45.99 -26.18 -34.15
N GLU A 36 -46.60 -25.37 -35.02
CA GLU A 36 -46.51 -25.57 -36.47
C GLU A 36 -45.07 -25.37 -36.98
N ALA A 37 -44.38 -24.33 -36.49
CA ALA A 37 -42.98 -24.07 -36.83
C ALA A 37 -42.02 -25.18 -36.36
N ARG A 38 -42.30 -25.80 -35.21
CA ARG A 38 -41.51 -26.92 -34.69
C ARG A 38 -41.76 -28.22 -35.45
N VAL A 39 -43.00 -28.49 -35.87
CA VAL A 39 -43.32 -29.64 -36.76
C VAL A 39 -42.61 -29.45 -38.11
N PHE A 40 -42.66 -28.24 -38.68
CA PHE A 40 -41.94 -27.91 -39.92
C PHE A 40 -40.43 -28.17 -39.82
N LEU A 41 -39.79 -27.91 -38.68
CA LEU A 41 -38.38 -28.26 -38.45
C LEU A 41 -38.11 -29.78 -38.43
N SER A 42 -39.05 -30.59 -37.94
CA SER A 42 -38.94 -32.06 -37.97
C SER A 42 -39.12 -32.61 -39.39
N ASP A 43 -40.04 -32.06 -40.17
CA ASP A 43 -40.20 -32.38 -41.60
C ASP A 43 -38.92 -32.00 -42.39
N LEU A 44 -38.35 -30.83 -42.09
CA LEU A 44 -37.10 -30.35 -42.69
C LEU A 44 -35.93 -31.28 -42.38
N GLN A 45 -35.73 -31.66 -41.10
CA GLN A 45 -34.70 -32.61 -40.69
C GLN A 45 -34.83 -33.94 -41.44
N SER A 46 -36.05 -34.47 -41.52
CA SER A 46 -36.36 -35.74 -42.20
C SER A 46 -36.14 -35.68 -43.71
N ARG A 47 -36.26 -34.49 -44.33
CA ARG A 47 -36.05 -34.26 -45.76
C ARG A 47 -34.57 -34.13 -46.15
N VAL A 48 -33.76 -33.44 -45.34
CA VAL A 48 -32.34 -33.18 -45.70
C VAL A 48 -31.38 -34.25 -45.17
N GLY A 49 -31.64 -34.83 -44.00
CA GLY A 49 -30.69 -35.74 -43.36
C GLY A 49 -29.36 -35.07 -42.97
N SER A 50 -28.34 -35.88 -42.68
CA SER A 50 -27.08 -35.41 -42.07
C SER A 50 -25.85 -35.49 -42.99
N SER A 51 -26.02 -35.44 -44.32
CA SER A 51 -24.88 -35.53 -45.25
C SER A 51 -24.15 -34.19 -45.42
N ASP A 52 -22.85 -34.26 -45.74
CA ASP A 52 -22.05 -33.06 -46.07
C ASP A 52 -22.52 -32.38 -47.36
N ASP A 53 -23.10 -33.14 -48.30
CA ASP A 53 -23.74 -32.61 -49.50
C ASP A 53 -24.84 -31.58 -49.18
N CYS A 54 -25.55 -31.73 -48.07
CA CYS A 54 -26.58 -30.77 -47.66
C CYS A 54 -26.00 -29.44 -47.20
N PHE A 55 -24.85 -29.46 -46.51
CA PHE A 55 -24.17 -28.23 -46.09
C PHE A 55 -23.73 -27.41 -47.30
N HIS A 56 -23.17 -28.05 -48.32
CA HIS A 56 -22.75 -27.38 -49.56
C HIS A 56 -23.92 -26.96 -50.45
N LYS A 57 -25.05 -27.67 -50.43
CA LYS A 57 -26.21 -27.41 -51.31
C LYS A 57 -27.21 -26.41 -50.74
N TYR A 58 -27.39 -26.37 -49.42
CA TYR A 58 -28.42 -25.57 -48.75
C TYR A 58 -27.84 -24.57 -47.74
N TYR A 59 -26.52 -24.53 -47.55
CA TYR A 59 -25.86 -23.64 -46.58
C TYR A 59 -26.34 -23.86 -45.12
N PHE A 60 -26.78 -25.07 -44.80
CA PHE A 60 -27.01 -25.52 -43.42
C PHE A 60 -26.91 -27.06 -43.34
N ARG A 61 -26.66 -27.59 -42.13
CA ARG A 61 -26.74 -29.03 -41.83
C ARG A 61 -27.44 -29.23 -40.49
N ILE A 62 -28.29 -30.25 -40.40
CA ILE A 62 -28.89 -30.72 -39.14
C ILE A 62 -28.27 -32.08 -38.81
N GLN A 63 -27.81 -32.25 -37.57
CA GLN A 63 -27.13 -33.47 -37.12
C GLN A 63 -27.49 -33.82 -35.69
N ASP A 64 -27.39 -35.10 -35.34
CA ASP A 64 -27.51 -35.57 -33.96
C ASP A 64 -26.12 -35.65 -33.28
N ILE A 65 -25.97 -35.00 -32.13
CA ILE A 65 -24.82 -35.14 -31.23
C ILE A 65 -25.19 -36.14 -30.14
N TYR A 66 -24.42 -37.23 -30.01
CA TYR A 66 -24.67 -38.29 -29.02
C TYR A 66 -23.84 -38.03 -27.76
N LEU A 67 -24.51 -37.83 -26.61
CA LEU A 67 -23.85 -37.48 -25.35
C LEU A 67 -23.16 -38.68 -24.70
N ASP A 68 -23.80 -39.86 -24.77
CA ASP A 68 -23.36 -41.15 -24.18
C ASP A 68 -21.90 -41.52 -24.53
N ARG A 69 -21.41 -41.12 -25.71
CA ARG A 69 -20.07 -41.44 -26.21
C ARG A 69 -18.93 -40.76 -25.44
N TYR A 70 -19.24 -39.72 -24.67
CA TYR A 70 -18.28 -38.88 -23.95
C TYR A 70 -18.46 -38.94 -22.41
N GLU A 71 -19.23 -39.93 -21.92
CA GLU A 71 -19.47 -40.16 -20.49
C GLU A 71 -18.56 -41.24 -19.87
N ALA A 72 -17.70 -41.89 -20.66
CA ALA A 72 -16.99 -43.10 -20.26
C ALA A 72 -15.49 -42.89 -20.03
N CYS A 73 -15.07 -42.74 -18.77
CA CYS A 73 -13.81 -43.29 -18.21
C CYS A 73 -13.73 -43.09 -16.68
N ASP A 74 -14.17 -44.08 -15.90
CA ASP A 74 -13.35 -44.80 -14.90
C ASP A 74 -14.20 -45.82 -14.12
N MET A 75 -14.38 -47.01 -14.70
CA MET A 75 -14.87 -48.21 -14.00
C MET A 75 -14.23 -49.47 -14.60
N LEU A 76 -12.91 -49.61 -14.42
CA LEU A 76 -12.18 -50.82 -14.82
C LEU A 76 -11.14 -51.31 -13.80
N VAL A 77 -11.14 -50.74 -12.59
CA VAL A 77 -10.44 -51.32 -11.43
C VAL A 77 -11.34 -51.17 -10.19
N VAL A 78 -11.48 -52.27 -9.44
CA VAL A 78 -12.21 -52.37 -8.15
C VAL A 78 -13.76 -52.31 -8.25
N LEU A 79 -14.39 -53.42 -8.62
CA LEU A 79 -15.31 -54.21 -7.75
C LEU A 79 -16.04 -55.32 -8.55
N HIS A 80 -15.84 -56.58 -8.17
CA HIS A 80 -16.70 -57.68 -8.62
C HIS A 80 -18.00 -57.70 -7.80
N SER A 81 -19.11 -57.20 -8.36
CA SER A 81 -20.47 -57.54 -7.90
C SER A 81 -21.51 -57.22 -8.97
N GLU A 82 -22.21 -58.25 -9.47
CA GLU A 82 -23.28 -58.10 -10.47
C GLU A 82 -24.51 -57.34 -9.93
N HIS A 83 -24.62 -57.17 -8.61
CA HIS A 83 -25.78 -56.53 -7.96
C HIS A 83 -25.86 -54.99 -8.11
N ILE A 84 -24.79 -54.32 -8.58
CA ILE A 84 -24.80 -52.85 -8.78
C ILE A 84 -25.27 -52.45 -10.19
N LEU A 85 -25.26 -53.38 -11.16
CA LEU A 85 -25.58 -53.07 -12.56
C LEU A 85 -27.03 -52.55 -12.73
N HIS A 86 -27.99 -53.14 -12.02
CA HIS A 86 -29.38 -52.69 -12.01
C HIS A 86 -29.59 -51.33 -11.30
N TYR A 87 -28.75 -51.00 -10.30
CA TYR A 87 -28.91 -49.74 -9.55
C TYR A 87 -28.36 -48.54 -10.33
N VAL A 88 -27.31 -48.74 -11.14
CA VAL A 88 -26.74 -47.71 -12.01
C VAL A 88 -27.59 -47.47 -13.26
N GLN A 89 -28.24 -48.51 -13.81
CA GLN A 89 -29.17 -48.34 -14.93
C GLN A 89 -30.46 -47.57 -14.59
N ALA A 90 -30.85 -47.50 -13.32
CA ALA A 90 -32.10 -46.87 -12.89
C ALA A 90 -32.02 -45.35 -12.63
N ILE A 91 -30.84 -44.71 -12.77
CA ILE A 91 -30.61 -43.30 -12.38
C ILE A 91 -30.36 -42.36 -13.58
N ARG A 92 -30.22 -42.87 -14.81
CA ARG A 92 -29.96 -42.06 -16.02
C ARG A 92 -31.09 -42.14 -17.05
N GLU A 93 -32.23 -41.51 -16.75
CA GLU A 93 -33.29 -41.19 -17.74
C GLU A 93 -33.03 -39.86 -18.47
N GLY A 94 -31.75 -39.53 -18.72
CA GLY A 94 -31.36 -38.35 -19.50
C GLY A 94 -31.47 -38.58 -21.02
N ARG A 95 -31.63 -37.50 -21.78
CA ARG A 95 -31.68 -37.56 -23.25
C ARG A 95 -30.30 -37.89 -23.83
N LYS A 96 -30.26 -38.94 -24.67
CA LYS A 96 -29.03 -39.52 -25.24
C LYS A 96 -28.44 -38.75 -26.43
N LYS A 97 -29.23 -37.88 -27.05
CA LYS A 97 -28.83 -37.09 -28.23
C LYS A 97 -29.40 -35.67 -28.22
N LEU A 98 -28.65 -34.72 -28.76
CA LEU A 98 -29.12 -33.37 -29.09
C LEU A 98 -29.19 -33.21 -30.60
N THR A 99 -30.33 -32.74 -31.12
CA THR A 99 -30.46 -32.42 -32.54
C THR A 99 -30.01 -30.97 -32.74
N MET A 100 -28.95 -30.75 -33.53
CA MET A 100 -28.30 -29.44 -33.69
C MET A 100 -28.20 -29.05 -35.16
N MET A 101 -28.58 -27.81 -35.47
CA MET A 101 -28.32 -27.13 -36.73
C MET A 101 -27.00 -26.35 -36.67
N VAL A 102 -26.32 -26.27 -37.82
CA VAL A 102 -25.16 -25.38 -38.05
C VAL A 102 -25.22 -24.78 -39.46
N ILE A 103 -24.66 -23.59 -39.63
CA ILE A 103 -24.55 -22.82 -40.89
C ILE A 103 -23.09 -22.39 -41.13
N PRO A 104 -22.68 -22.03 -42.36
CA PRO A 104 -21.30 -21.67 -42.71
C PRO A 104 -20.61 -20.60 -41.85
N SER A 105 -21.38 -19.71 -41.21
CA SER A 105 -20.85 -18.63 -40.37
C SER A 105 -20.61 -19.02 -38.91
N ILE A 106 -20.70 -20.31 -38.54
CA ILE A 106 -20.52 -20.83 -37.17
C ILE A 106 -19.66 -22.10 -37.22
N PHE A 107 -18.79 -22.28 -36.22
CA PHE A 107 -18.01 -23.51 -36.06
C PHE A 107 -18.90 -24.74 -35.83
N MET A 108 -18.51 -25.85 -36.46
CA MET A 108 -19.15 -27.14 -36.21
C MET A 108 -18.59 -27.79 -34.93
N PRO A 109 -19.39 -28.58 -34.19
CA PRO A 109 -18.88 -29.37 -33.06
C PRO A 109 -17.72 -30.28 -33.48
N GLU A 110 -16.55 -30.00 -32.94
CA GLU A 110 -15.28 -30.67 -33.23
C GLU A 110 -14.55 -31.12 -31.96
N ASP A 111 -13.43 -31.84 -32.12
CA ASP A 111 -12.64 -32.47 -31.03
C ASP A 111 -12.35 -31.54 -29.85
N TRP A 112 -12.19 -30.23 -30.10
CA TRP A 112 -12.01 -29.20 -29.07
C TRP A 112 -13.22 -29.10 -28.14
N SER A 113 -14.42 -28.93 -28.71
CA SER A 113 -15.67 -28.83 -27.97
C SER A 113 -16.04 -30.14 -27.26
N PHE A 114 -15.76 -31.30 -27.88
CA PHE A 114 -15.97 -32.60 -27.25
C PHE A 114 -15.03 -32.84 -26.07
N THR A 115 -13.75 -32.48 -26.20
CA THR A 115 -12.79 -32.53 -25.09
C THR A 115 -13.24 -31.66 -23.92
N PHE A 116 -13.81 -30.49 -24.20
CA PHE A 116 -14.31 -29.61 -23.16
C PHE A 116 -15.46 -30.25 -22.38
N TYR A 117 -16.47 -30.78 -23.08
CA TYR A 117 -17.60 -31.48 -22.46
C TYR A 117 -17.15 -32.73 -21.66
N GLU A 118 -16.17 -33.49 -22.16
CA GLU A 118 -15.55 -34.60 -21.42
C GLU A 118 -14.88 -34.13 -20.12
N GLY A 119 -14.23 -32.95 -20.15
CA GLY A 119 -13.67 -32.31 -18.97
C GLY A 119 -14.73 -31.85 -17.96
N LEU A 120 -15.86 -31.31 -18.42
CA LEU A 120 -17.00 -30.96 -17.56
C LEU A 120 -17.55 -32.20 -16.84
N ASN A 121 -17.62 -33.34 -17.54
CA ASN A 121 -18.03 -34.64 -16.98
C ASN A 121 -17.09 -35.20 -15.89
N ARG A 122 -15.96 -34.57 -15.58
CA ARG A 122 -15.05 -35.00 -14.49
C ARG A 122 -15.38 -34.39 -13.12
N HIS A 123 -16.31 -33.45 -13.07
CA HIS A 123 -16.85 -32.95 -11.81
C HIS A 123 -18.03 -33.83 -11.31
N PRO A 124 -18.35 -33.80 -10.00
CA PRO A 124 -19.57 -34.42 -9.47
C PRO A 124 -20.83 -33.82 -10.10
N ASP A 125 -21.91 -34.60 -10.21
CA ASP A 125 -23.18 -34.16 -10.84
C ASP A 125 -23.85 -32.94 -10.16
N SER A 126 -23.43 -32.57 -8.94
CA SER A 126 -23.88 -31.33 -8.28
C SER A 126 -23.24 -30.05 -8.84
N ILE A 127 -22.27 -30.13 -9.75
CA ILE A 127 -21.43 -29.00 -10.17
C ILE A 127 -22.23 -27.82 -10.77
N PHE A 128 -23.22 -28.08 -11.61
CA PHE A 128 -24.11 -27.05 -12.19
C PHE A 128 -25.51 -27.04 -11.58
N LYS A 129 -25.87 -28.02 -10.73
CA LYS A 129 -27.24 -28.15 -10.21
C LYS A 129 -27.68 -26.92 -9.43
N GLU A 130 -28.86 -26.40 -9.78
CA GLU A 130 -29.46 -25.19 -9.18
C GLU A 130 -28.56 -23.94 -9.30
N LYS A 131 -27.53 -23.94 -10.18
CA LYS A 131 -26.59 -22.83 -10.36
C LYS A 131 -27.01 -21.88 -11.48
N THR A 132 -26.62 -20.61 -11.33
CA THR A 132 -26.55 -19.65 -12.44
C THR A 132 -25.22 -19.82 -13.17
N VAL A 133 -25.28 -20.13 -14.46
CA VAL A 133 -24.14 -20.49 -15.32
C VAL A 133 -24.06 -19.52 -16.50
N ALA A 134 -22.86 -19.13 -16.93
CA ALA A 134 -22.64 -18.54 -18.25
C ALA A 134 -21.66 -19.41 -19.06
N GLU A 135 -21.95 -19.60 -20.34
CA GLU A 135 -21.02 -20.16 -21.32
C GLU A 135 -20.49 -19.06 -22.25
N LEU A 136 -19.17 -19.00 -22.40
CA LEU A 136 -18.48 -18.07 -23.30
C LEU A 136 -18.10 -18.77 -24.61
N GLY A 137 -18.56 -18.20 -25.73
CA GLY A 137 -18.38 -18.74 -27.07
C GLY A 137 -19.26 -19.96 -27.32
N CYS A 138 -20.57 -19.83 -27.07
CA CYS A 138 -21.51 -20.96 -27.15
C CYS A 138 -21.71 -21.48 -28.59
N GLY A 139 -21.36 -20.72 -29.63
CA GLY A 139 -21.41 -21.16 -31.03
C GLY A 139 -22.84 -21.52 -31.47
N ASN A 140 -23.11 -22.80 -31.69
CA ASN A 140 -24.47 -23.27 -32.01
C ASN A 140 -25.30 -23.72 -30.78
N GLY A 141 -24.77 -23.51 -29.57
CA GLY A 141 -25.47 -23.71 -28.29
C GLY A 141 -25.48 -25.14 -27.76
N TRP A 142 -24.74 -26.08 -28.37
CA TRP A 142 -24.85 -27.51 -28.02
C TRP A 142 -24.38 -27.83 -26.60
N ILE A 143 -23.29 -27.22 -26.13
CA ILE A 143 -22.79 -27.40 -24.76
C ILE A 143 -23.75 -26.74 -23.76
N THR A 144 -24.27 -25.55 -24.07
CA THR A 144 -25.24 -24.81 -23.24
C THR A 144 -26.48 -25.66 -22.96
N ILE A 145 -27.01 -26.28 -24.01
CA ILE A 145 -28.17 -27.18 -23.94
C ILE A 145 -27.80 -28.49 -23.22
N ALA A 146 -26.63 -29.08 -23.49
CA ALA A 146 -26.17 -30.27 -22.78
C ALA A 146 -26.01 -30.03 -21.27
N ILE A 147 -25.52 -28.85 -20.87
CA ILE A 147 -25.40 -28.46 -19.46
C ILE A 147 -26.77 -28.39 -18.80
N ALA A 148 -27.74 -27.76 -19.47
CA ALA A 148 -29.10 -27.62 -18.97
C ALA A 148 -29.85 -28.96 -18.84
N GLU A 149 -29.74 -29.83 -19.85
CA GLU A 149 -30.37 -31.15 -19.90
C GLU A 149 -29.80 -32.10 -18.83
N LYS A 150 -28.48 -32.10 -18.63
CA LYS A 150 -27.81 -33.09 -17.77
C LYS A 150 -27.84 -32.74 -16.28
N TRP A 151 -27.56 -31.48 -15.93
CA TRP A 151 -27.26 -31.11 -14.53
C TRP A 151 -28.32 -30.22 -13.86
N LEU A 152 -29.43 -29.92 -14.53
CA LEU A 152 -30.56 -29.13 -13.97
C LEU A 152 -30.12 -27.80 -13.29
N PRO A 153 -29.38 -26.92 -13.99
CA PRO A 153 -29.02 -25.59 -13.50
C PRO A 153 -30.26 -24.72 -13.29
N ALA A 154 -30.15 -23.70 -12.43
CA ALA A 154 -31.22 -22.71 -12.26
C ALA A 154 -31.37 -21.83 -13.51
N LYS A 155 -30.24 -21.44 -14.13
CA LYS A 155 -30.21 -20.72 -15.40
C LYS A 155 -28.85 -20.91 -16.10
N VAL A 156 -28.84 -20.98 -17.43
CA VAL A 156 -27.64 -20.97 -18.28
C VAL A 156 -27.78 -19.84 -19.31
N TYR A 157 -26.80 -18.96 -19.35
CA TYR A 157 -26.66 -17.92 -20.38
C TYR A 157 -25.59 -18.35 -21.39
N GLY A 158 -25.98 -18.70 -22.61
CA GLY A 158 -25.05 -18.88 -23.72
C GLY A 158 -24.69 -17.54 -24.34
N LEU A 159 -23.42 -17.16 -24.29
CA LEU A 159 -22.92 -15.86 -24.73
C LEU A 159 -22.01 -16.03 -25.94
N ASP A 160 -22.30 -15.30 -27.01
CA ASP A 160 -21.47 -15.27 -28.21
C ASP A 160 -21.44 -13.86 -28.83
N ILE A 161 -20.32 -13.51 -29.46
CA ILE A 161 -20.14 -12.21 -30.13
C ILE A 161 -20.69 -12.24 -31.57
N ASN A 162 -20.95 -13.42 -32.14
CA ASN A 162 -21.51 -13.58 -33.46
C ASN A 162 -23.06 -13.60 -33.38
N PRO A 163 -23.78 -12.59 -33.91
CA PRO A 163 -25.24 -12.53 -33.81
C PRO A 163 -25.94 -13.71 -34.51
N ARG A 164 -25.34 -14.29 -35.56
CA ARG A 164 -25.88 -15.48 -36.22
C ARG A 164 -25.74 -16.73 -35.34
N ALA A 165 -24.68 -16.81 -34.54
CA ALA A 165 -24.45 -17.89 -33.58
C ALA A 165 -25.54 -17.92 -32.49
N VAL A 166 -25.85 -16.75 -31.92
CA VAL A 166 -26.96 -16.57 -30.95
C VAL A 166 -28.29 -17.01 -31.55
N LYS A 167 -28.65 -16.54 -32.76
CA LYS A 167 -29.93 -16.88 -33.39
C LYS A 167 -30.05 -18.36 -33.78
N VAL A 168 -28.98 -19.00 -34.25
CA VAL A 168 -28.96 -20.44 -34.49
C VAL A 168 -29.06 -21.23 -33.18
N SER A 169 -28.42 -20.76 -32.11
CA SER A 169 -28.53 -21.36 -30.76
C SER A 169 -29.98 -21.31 -30.24
N CYS A 170 -30.71 -20.21 -30.46
CA CYS A 170 -32.14 -20.14 -30.14
C CYS A 170 -32.96 -21.18 -30.95
N ILE A 171 -32.72 -21.34 -32.25
CA ILE A 171 -33.41 -22.36 -33.06
C ILE A 171 -33.13 -23.76 -32.50
N ASN A 172 -31.87 -24.06 -32.18
CA ASN A 172 -31.46 -25.33 -31.60
C ASN A 172 -32.08 -25.56 -30.21
N LEU A 173 -32.28 -24.51 -29.42
CA LEU A 173 -33.01 -24.58 -28.16
C LEU A 173 -34.45 -25.01 -28.39
N TYR A 174 -35.17 -24.40 -29.34
CA TYR A 174 -36.53 -24.80 -29.69
C TYR A 174 -36.61 -26.23 -30.28
N MET A 175 -35.61 -26.64 -31.08
CA MET A 175 -35.53 -28.02 -31.59
C MET A 175 -35.44 -29.06 -30.46
N ASN A 176 -34.76 -28.73 -29.36
CA ASN A 176 -34.57 -29.63 -28.22
C ASN A 176 -35.60 -29.42 -27.09
N ALA A 177 -36.20 -28.24 -26.94
CA ALA A 177 -37.23 -27.97 -25.92
C ALA A 177 -38.60 -28.60 -26.25
N PHE A 178 -38.80 -29.04 -27.49
CA PHE A 178 -40.06 -29.62 -27.97
C PHE A 178 -39.82 -30.93 -28.75
N ASP A 179 -40.78 -31.84 -28.65
CA ASP A 179 -40.79 -33.07 -29.44
C ASP A 179 -41.11 -32.82 -30.92
N GLU A 180 -41.10 -33.88 -31.73
CA GLU A 180 -41.36 -33.83 -33.18
C GLU A 180 -42.81 -33.41 -33.51
N LYS A 181 -43.72 -33.43 -32.53
CA LYS A 181 -45.12 -32.99 -32.63
C LYS A 181 -45.34 -31.58 -32.06
N GLY A 182 -44.25 -30.88 -31.70
CA GLY A 182 -44.29 -29.54 -31.11
C GLY A 182 -44.90 -29.49 -29.71
N GLN A 183 -44.84 -30.58 -28.94
CA GLN A 183 -45.19 -30.62 -27.52
C GLN A 183 -43.95 -30.32 -26.66
N PRO A 184 -44.07 -29.52 -25.59
CA PRO A 184 -42.93 -29.19 -24.72
C PRO A 184 -42.41 -30.43 -23.99
N ILE A 185 -41.09 -30.55 -23.92
CA ILE A 185 -40.38 -31.58 -23.16
C ILE A 185 -40.06 -31.01 -21.78
N TYR A 186 -40.44 -31.75 -20.74
CA TYR A 186 -40.23 -31.38 -19.35
C TYR A 186 -39.18 -32.26 -18.67
N ASP A 187 -38.36 -31.65 -17.84
CA ASP A 187 -37.43 -32.32 -16.94
C ASP A 187 -38.09 -32.77 -15.62
N ALA A 188 -37.29 -33.38 -14.73
CA ALA A 188 -37.73 -33.87 -13.42
C ALA A 188 -38.29 -32.79 -12.48
N GLU A 189 -37.99 -31.51 -12.69
CA GLU A 189 -38.54 -30.37 -11.94
C GLU A 189 -39.77 -29.74 -12.63
N LYS A 190 -40.27 -30.36 -13.72
CA LYS A 190 -41.35 -29.85 -14.58
C LYS A 190 -41.01 -28.51 -15.27
N LYS A 191 -39.73 -28.25 -15.52
CA LYS A 191 -39.27 -27.13 -16.35
C LYS A 191 -38.93 -27.63 -17.75
N THR A 192 -38.96 -26.73 -18.72
CA THR A 192 -38.48 -26.96 -20.08
C THR A 192 -37.07 -26.38 -20.25
N LEU A 193 -36.39 -26.73 -21.33
CA LEU A 193 -35.11 -26.09 -21.66
C LEU A 193 -35.24 -24.56 -21.88
N LEU A 194 -36.41 -24.05 -22.29
CA LEU A 194 -36.66 -22.60 -22.41
C LEU A 194 -36.66 -21.88 -21.05
N ASP A 195 -37.09 -22.57 -19.99
CA ASP A 195 -37.06 -22.00 -18.63
C ASP A 195 -35.61 -21.86 -18.13
N ARG A 196 -34.74 -22.81 -18.52
CA ARG A 196 -33.35 -22.90 -18.06
C ARG A 196 -32.33 -22.17 -18.92
N VAL A 197 -32.52 -22.02 -20.23
CA VAL A 197 -31.49 -21.51 -21.15
C VAL A 197 -31.91 -20.21 -21.80
N GLU A 198 -30.99 -19.26 -21.90
CA GLU A 198 -31.08 -18.07 -22.74
C GLU A 198 -29.81 -17.90 -23.55
N PHE A 199 -29.93 -17.27 -24.73
CA PHE A 199 -28.80 -16.94 -25.60
C PHE A 199 -28.80 -15.44 -25.89
N HIS A 200 -27.65 -14.79 -25.71
CA HIS A 200 -27.50 -13.35 -25.84
C HIS A 200 -26.24 -13.00 -26.64
N GLU A 201 -26.33 -11.94 -27.44
CA GLU A 201 -25.17 -11.32 -28.08
C GLU A 201 -24.34 -10.60 -27.00
N SER A 202 -23.07 -10.98 -26.88
CA SER A 202 -22.20 -10.47 -25.82
C SER A 202 -20.73 -10.60 -26.20
N ASP A 203 -19.98 -9.51 -26.10
CA ASP A 203 -18.53 -9.56 -26.01
C ASP A 203 -18.15 -10.08 -24.61
N LEU A 204 -17.75 -11.35 -24.54
CA LEU A 204 -17.46 -12.09 -23.32
C LEU A 204 -18.60 -11.95 -22.29
N LEU A 205 -18.35 -11.35 -21.12
CA LEU A 205 -19.30 -11.25 -20.01
C LEU A 205 -20.03 -9.90 -19.95
N SER A 206 -19.92 -9.08 -20.99
CA SER A 206 -20.53 -7.73 -21.04
C SER A 206 -22.03 -7.77 -20.76
N TYR A 207 -22.79 -8.68 -21.38
CA TYR A 207 -24.21 -8.86 -21.10
C TYR A 207 -24.50 -9.11 -19.60
N CYS A 208 -23.75 -10.01 -18.96
CA CYS A 208 -23.91 -10.29 -17.53
C CYS A 208 -23.53 -9.11 -16.64
N ARG A 209 -22.54 -8.30 -17.04
CA ARG A 209 -22.12 -7.10 -16.30
C ARG A 209 -23.14 -5.98 -16.41
N GLU A 210 -23.71 -5.75 -17.58
CA GLU A 210 -24.71 -4.71 -17.85
C GLU A 210 -26.05 -4.99 -17.15
N HIS A 211 -26.40 -6.26 -16.98
CA HIS A 211 -27.64 -6.71 -16.31
C HIS A 211 -27.44 -7.13 -14.83
N ASP A 212 -26.27 -6.84 -14.24
CA ASP A 212 -25.83 -7.23 -12.89
C ASP A 212 -26.03 -8.72 -12.51
N ILE A 213 -25.90 -9.62 -13.48
CA ILE A 213 -26.09 -11.05 -13.31
C ILE A 213 -24.90 -11.65 -12.53
N LYS A 214 -25.14 -12.15 -11.32
CA LYS A 214 -24.14 -12.84 -10.51
C LYS A 214 -24.09 -14.35 -10.80
N LEU A 215 -22.93 -14.84 -11.24
CA LEU A 215 -22.73 -16.20 -11.76
C LEU A 215 -22.10 -17.13 -10.70
N GLU A 216 -22.54 -18.38 -10.64
CA GLU A 216 -21.87 -19.43 -9.83
C GLU A 216 -20.91 -20.28 -10.65
N ARG A 217 -21.11 -20.34 -11.97
CA ARG A 217 -20.23 -21.03 -12.90
C ARG A 217 -20.01 -20.18 -14.14
N ILE A 218 -18.78 -20.16 -14.61
CA ILE A 218 -18.42 -19.59 -15.91
C ILE A 218 -17.68 -20.69 -16.66
N VAL A 219 -18.17 -21.08 -17.83
CA VAL A 219 -17.54 -22.10 -18.67
C VAL A 219 -17.11 -21.45 -19.99
N GLY A 220 -15.88 -21.68 -20.44
CA GLY A 220 -15.33 -21.02 -21.62
C GLY A 220 -14.67 -21.98 -22.59
N CYS A 221 -15.21 -22.05 -23.80
CA CYS A 221 -14.66 -22.82 -24.92
C CYS A 221 -14.01 -21.89 -25.97
N ILE A 222 -13.47 -20.75 -25.52
CA ILE A 222 -13.08 -19.61 -26.37
C ILE A 222 -11.73 -19.78 -27.08
N PRO A 223 -11.50 -19.04 -28.20
CA PRO A 223 -10.34 -19.23 -29.07
C PRO A 223 -8.97 -18.86 -28.46
N GLN A 224 -7.90 -19.42 -29.03
CA GLN A 224 -6.50 -19.06 -28.74
C GLN A 224 -5.78 -18.63 -30.02
N ILE A 225 -5.38 -17.36 -30.11
CA ILE A 225 -4.99 -16.73 -31.38
C ILE A 225 -3.61 -16.09 -31.25
N LEU A 226 -2.61 -16.68 -31.89
CA LEU A 226 -1.27 -16.06 -31.99
C LEU A 226 -1.31 -14.91 -33.00
N ASN A 227 -0.74 -13.76 -32.62
CA ASN A 227 -0.71 -12.52 -33.41
C ASN A 227 -2.13 -12.02 -33.80
N PRO A 228 -2.94 -11.58 -32.81
CA PRO A 228 -4.24 -10.96 -33.07
C PRO A 228 -4.13 -9.76 -34.03
N ASN A 229 -5.09 -9.60 -34.94
CA ASN A 229 -5.11 -8.51 -35.90
C ASN A 229 -5.64 -7.22 -35.24
N PRO A 230 -4.85 -6.13 -35.13
CA PRO A 230 -5.29 -4.89 -34.48
C PRO A 230 -6.46 -4.20 -35.18
N GLU A 231 -6.70 -4.44 -36.48
CA GLU A 231 -7.82 -3.85 -37.23
C GLU A 231 -9.12 -4.68 -37.19
N ALA A 232 -9.14 -5.83 -36.50
CA ALA A 232 -10.30 -6.74 -36.54
C ALA A 232 -11.54 -6.20 -35.81
N MET A 233 -11.36 -5.51 -34.68
CA MET A 233 -12.44 -5.04 -33.80
C MET A 233 -12.92 -3.60 -34.06
N SER A 234 -12.28 -2.85 -34.98
CA SER A 234 -12.67 -1.46 -35.29
C SER A 234 -13.90 -1.33 -36.20
N LYS A 235 -14.53 -2.47 -36.56
CA LYS A 235 -15.70 -2.55 -37.42
C LYS A 235 -16.92 -2.92 -36.57
N MET A 236 -18.04 -2.20 -36.75
CA MET A 236 -19.32 -2.60 -36.17
C MET A 236 -19.65 -4.04 -36.59
N ILE A 237 -19.72 -4.94 -35.63
CA ILE A 237 -20.21 -6.30 -35.85
C ILE A 237 -21.71 -6.20 -36.11
N THR A 238 -22.17 -6.72 -37.24
CA THR A 238 -23.58 -6.75 -37.61
C THR A 238 -23.90 -8.09 -38.25
N GLU A 239 -25.14 -8.55 -38.16
CA GLU A 239 -25.58 -9.79 -38.81
C GLU A 239 -25.46 -9.77 -40.35
N ASN A 240 -25.26 -8.58 -40.95
CA ASN A 240 -25.06 -8.35 -42.37
C ASN A 240 -23.59 -8.41 -42.82
N ALA A 241 -22.64 -8.67 -41.91
CA ALA A 241 -21.25 -8.89 -42.29
C ALA A 241 -21.07 -10.21 -43.07
N SER A 242 -19.97 -10.34 -43.83
CA SER A 242 -19.76 -11.52 -44.69
C SER A 242 -19.63 -12.81 -43.87
N GLU A 243 -20.05 -13.93 -44.46
CA GLU A 243 -19.97 -15.25 -43.82
C GLU A 243 -18.55 -15.59 -43.36
N GLU A 244 -17.53 -15.28 -44.17
CA GLU A 244 -16.12 -15.44 -43.81
C GLU A 244 -15.72 -14.59 -42.59
N PHE A 245 -16.19 -13.33 -42.50
CA PHE A 245 -15.88 -12.46 -41.37
C PHE A 245 -16.58 -12.95 -40.10
N LEU A 246 -17.86 -13.33 -40.17
CA LEU A 246 -18.63 -13.84 -39.03
C LEU A 246 -18.10 -15.19 -38.53
N HIS A 247 -17.73 -16.10 -39.44
CA HIS A 247 -16.99 -17.31 -39.09
C HIS A 247 -15.63 -16.97 -38.45
N SER A 248 -14.95 -15.94 -38.95
CA SER A 248 -13.65 -15.52 -38.41
C SER A 248 -13.73 -14.81 -37.06
N LEU A 249 -14.89 -14.32 -36.59
CA LEU A 249 -15.02 -13.79 -35.22
C LEU A 249 -14.59 -14.82 -34.17
N SER A 250 -14.80 -16.11 -34.44
CA SER A 250 -14.31 -17.23 -33.61
C SER A 250 -12.80 -17.50 -33.75
N ASN A 251 -12.05 -16.65 -34.44
CA ASN A 251 -10.60 -16.77 -34.68
C ASN A 251 -9.85 -15.41 -34.75
N TYR A 252 -10.54 -14.27 -34.62
CA TYR A 252 -9.96 -12.92 -34.78
C TYR A 252 -10.31 -12.03 -33.58
N CYS A 253 -9.53 -12.19 -32.52
CA CYS A 253 -9.44 -11.24 -31.42
C CYS A 253 -8.48 -10.09 -31.83
N ALA A 254 -8.67 -8.89 -31.29
CA ALA A 254 -7.66 -7.82 -31.31
C ALA A 254 -6.67 -8.01 -30.15
N LEU A 255 -5.54 -7.28 -30.14
CA LEU A 255 -4.66 -7.20 -28.96
C LEU A 255 -5.50 -6.75 -27.75
N GLN A 256 -5.42 -7.49 -26.64
CA GLN A 256 -6.20 -7.19 -25.43
C GLN A 256 -5.44 -6.30 -24.42
N GLY A 257 -4.13 -6.09 -24.63
CA GLY A 257 -3.28 -5.28 -23.76
C GLY A 257 -2.61 -6.09 -22.63
N PHE A 258 -2.62 -7.42 -22.72
CA PHE A 258 -2.11 -8.32 -21.68
C PHE A 258 -0.77 -8.95 -22.07
N LEU A 259 0.04 -9.31 -21.07
CA LEU A 259 1.25 -10.12 -21.27
C LEU A 259 0.93 -11.44 -21.99
N GLU A 260 -0.28 -11.97 -21.77
CA GLU A 260 -0.86 -13.15 -22.38
C GLU A 260 -1.11 -13.05 -23.91
N ASP A 261 -1.16 -11.85 -24.49
CA ASP A 261 -1.35 -11.68 -25.95
C ASP A 261 -0.22 -12.34 -26.77
N GLN A 262 1.03 -12.27 -26.29
CA GLN A 262 2.19 -12.90 -26.97
C GLN A 262 2.08 -14.44 -27.05
N PHE A 263 1.24 -15.04 -26.20
CA PHE A 263 0.97 -16.48 -26.16
C PHE A 263 -0.38 -16.84 -26.81
N GLY A 264 -1.11 -15.85 -27.32
CA GLY A 264 -2.45 -16.00 -27.87
C GLY A 264 -3.52 -16.31 -26.82
N LEU A 265 -3.30 -15.89 -25.58
CA LEU A 265 -4.18 -16.12 -24.43
C LEU A 265 -4.90 -14.85 -23.93
N GLY A 266 -4.70 -13.70 -24.58
CA GLY A 266 -5.25 -12.40 -24.14
C GLY A 266 -6.77 -12.38 -23.96
N LEU A 267 -7.52 -13.04 -24.84
CA LEU A 267 -8.98 -13.15 -24.73
C LEU A 267 -9.41 -13.93 -23.47
N ILE A 268 -8.66 -14.99 -23.11
CA ILE A 268 -8.91 -15.76 -21.88
C ILE A 268 -8.52 -14.93 -20.65
N ALA A 269 -7.41 -14.19 -20.71
CA ALA A 269 -7.02 -13.27 -19.64
C ALA A 269 -8.11 -12.23 -19.36
N ARG A 270 -8.66 -11.59 -20.39
CA ARG A 270 -9.80 -10.67 -20.27
C ARG A 270 -11.05 -11.37 -19.71
N ALA A 271 -11.40 -12.54 -20.22
CA ALA A 271 -12.58 -13.30 -19.76
C ALA A 271 -12.49 -13.66 -18.27
N VAL A 272 -11.30 -13.97 -17.76
CA VAL A 272 -11.05 -14.24 -16.35
C VAL A 272 -11.26 -12.97 -15.51
N GLU A 273 -10.70 -11.83 -15.91
CA GLU A 273 -10.83 -10.56 -15.16
C GLU A 273 -12.26 -10.01 -15.17
N GLU A 274 -12.97 -10.10 -16.30
CA GLU A 274 -14.41 -9.81 -16.33
C GLU A 274 -15.20 -10.77 -15.44
N GLY A 275 -14.78 -12.05 -15.42
CA GLY A 275 -15.32 -13.09 -14.55
C GLY A 275 -15.23 -12.76 -13.07
N ILE A 276 -14.11 -12.19 -12.59
CA ILE A 276 -13.92 -11.81 -11.17
C ILE A 276 -15.03 -10.85 -10.71
N ALA A 277 -15.50 -9.95 -11.58
CA ALA A 277 -16.52 -8.96 -11.24
C ALA A 277 -17.95 -9.52 -11.14
N VAL A 278 -18.27 -10.62 -11.84
CA VAL A 278 -19.63 -11.21 -11.88
C VAL A 278 -19.75 -12.52 -11.12
N ILE A 279 -18.66 -13.25 -10.90
CA ILE A 279 -18.70 -14.55 -10.22
C ILE A 279 -19.01 -14.39 -8.72
N LYS A 280 -19.82 -15.26 -8.13
CA LYS A 280 -20.04 -15.33 -6.67
C LYS A 280 -18.76 -15.85 -5.97
N PRO A 281 -18.53 -15.55 -4.67
CA PRO A 281 -17.30 -15.96 -3.97
C PRO A 281 -16.99 -17.47 -4.03
N THR A 282 -18.01 -18.33 -4.01
CA THR A 282 -17.91 -19.80 -4.13
C THR A 282 -18.01 -20.31 -5.57
N GLY A 283 -17.89 -19.41 -6.56
CA GLY A 283 -18.01 -19.75 -7.97
C GLY A 283 -16.74 -20.36 -8.55
N ILE A 284 -16.92 -21.09 -9.66
CA ILE A 284 -15.84 -21.81 -10.35
C ILE A 284 -15.85 -21.39 -11.82
N MET A 285 -14.67 -21.11 -12.38
CA MET A 285 -14.47 -20.92 -13.81
C MET A 285 -13.87 -22.19 -14.40
N ILE A 286 -14.35 -22.64 -15.57
CA ILE A 286 -13.84 -23.83 -16.25
C ILE A 286 -13.51 -23.50 -17.70
N PHE A 287 -12.25 -23.64 -18.10
CA PHE A 287 -11.79 -23.28 -19.45
C PHE A 287 -11.11 -24.47 -20.15
N ASN A 288 -11.40 -24.65 -21.44
CA ASN A 288 -10.60 -25.49 -22.32
C ASN A 288 -9.45 -24.69 -22.93
N MET A 289 -8.25 -25.26 -22.96
CA MET A 289 -7.06 -24.60 -23.48
C MET A 289 -6.16 -25.55 -24.27
N GLY A 290 -5.62 -25.05 -25.38
CA GLY A 290 -4.61 -25.72 -26.16
C GLY A 290 -3.25 -25.71 -25.47
N GLY A 291 -2.49 -26.80 -25.62
CA GLY A 291 -1.18 -26.97 -24.97
C GLY A 291 -0.03 -26.18 -25.62
N ARG A 292 -0.26 -25.40 -26.69
CA ARG A 292 0.80 -24.69 -27.43
C ARG A 292 1.58 -23.67 -26.57
N PRO A 293 0.96 -22.86 -25.69
CA PRO A 293 1.69 -21.98 -24.77
C PRO A 293 2.53 -22.70 -23.71
N GLY A 294 2.32 -24.01 -23.54
CA GLY A 294 2.89 -24.78 -22.43
C GLY A 294 2.08 -24.67 -21.13
N GLN A 295 2.11 -25.73 -20.34
CA GLN A 295 1.24 -25.88 -19.16
C GLN A 295 1.51 -24.83 -18.07
N GLY A 296 2.77 -24.43 -17.90
CA GLY A 296 3.14 -23.39 -16.94
C GLY A 296 2.56 -22.01 -17.28
N VAL A 297 2.55 -21.63 -18.56
CA VAL A 297 1.95 -20.36 -19.02
C VAL A 297 0.42 -20.41 -18.84
N CYS A 298 -0.19 -21.54 -19.22
CA CYS A 298 -1.62 -21.78 -19.05
C CYS A 298 -2.10 -21.67 -17.59
N ARG A 299 -1.37 -22.24 -16.62
CA ARG A 299 -1.74 -22.11 -15.20
C ARG A 299 -1.46 -20.70 -14.67
N ARG A 300 -0.30 -20.12 -15.01
CA ARG A 300 0.11 -18.79 -14.53
C ARG A 300 -0.88 -17.68 -14.89
N LEU A 301 -1.58 -17.78 -16.04
CA LEU A 301 -2.66 -16.86 -16.43
C LEU A 301 -3.71 -16.68 -15.33
N PHE A 302 -4.12 -17.77 -14.70
CA PHE A 302 -5.11 -17.78 -13.62
C PHE A 302 -4.45 -17.54 -12.26
N GLU A 303 -3.32 -18.18 -11.99
CA GLU A 303 -2.62 -18.06 -10.70
C GLU A 303 -2.26 -16.60 -10.40
N ARG A 304 -1.74 -15.83 -11.37
CA ARG A 304 -1.43 -14.40 -11.16
C ARG A 304 -2.65 -13.53 -10.86
N ARG A 305 -3.86 -14.00 -11.20
CA ARG A 305 -5.15 -13.34 -10.97
C ARG A 305 -5.83 -13.82 -9.68
N GLY A 306 -5.12 -14.57 -8.84
CA GLY A 306 -5.59 -15.05 -7.54
C GLY A 306 -6.47 -16.29 -7.62
N PHE A 307 -6.27 -17.17 -8.62
CA PHE A 307 -7.01 -18.43 -8.72
C PHE A 307 -6.15 -19.65 -8.34
N ARG A 308 -6.73 -20.57 -7.58
CA ARG A 308 -6.25 -21.96 -7.46
C ARG A 308 -6.70 -22.74 -8.69
N VAL A 309 -5.77 -23.44 -9.34
CA VAL A 309 -5.96 -24.08 -10.66
C VAL A 309 -5.81 -25.61 -10.60
N THR A 310 -6.89 -26.33 -10.84
CA THR A 310 -6.90 -27.80 -10.97
C THR A 310 -7.10 -28.20 -12.43
N ARG A 311 -6.17 -28.97 -13.00
CA ARG A 311 -6.37 -29.57 -14.34
C ARG A 311 -7.26 -30.79 -14.21
N LEU A 312 -8.48 -30.71 -14.74
CA LEU A 312 -9.48 -31.79 -14.72
C LEU A 312 -9.15 -32.89 -15.73
N TRP A 313 -8.74 -32.47 -16.94
CA TRP A 313 -8.58 -33.37 -18.07
C TRP A 313 -7.47 -32.91 -19.01
N GLN A 314 -6.88 -33.86 -19.74
CA GLN A 314 -5.95 -33.59 -20.84
C GLN A 314 -6.02 -34.71 -21.88
N THR A 315 -6.11 -34.36 -23.17
CA THR A 315 -6.01 -35.36 -24.25
C THR A 315 -4.58 -35.88 -24.40
N LYS A 316 -4.44 -37.19 -24.64
CA LYS A 316 -3.13 -37.85 -24.79
C LYS A 316 -2.45 -37.44 -26.10
N ALA A 317 -1.65 -36.38 -26.06
CA ALA A 317 -0.71 -36.07 -27.14
C ALA A 317 0.47 -37.06 -27.11
N GLY A 318 0.66 -37.82 -28.20
CA GLY A 318 1.86 -38.63 -28.36
C GLY A 318 3.12 -37.76 -28.44
N GLY A 319 4.25 -38.25 -27.93
CA GLY A 319 5.53 -37.53 -28.00
C GLY A 319 5.88 -37.16 -29.46
N THR A 320 6.66 -36.09 -29.67
CA THR A 320 6.89 -35.49 -31.00
C THR A 320 7.32 -36.50 -32.08
N ARG A 321 8.14 -37.50 -31.75
CA ARG A 321 8.51 -38.61 -32.66
C ARG A 321 7.31 -39.51 -33.03
N THR A 322 6.45 -39.82 -32.07
CA THR A 322 5.21 -40.61 -32.25
C THR A 322 4.20 -39.84 -33.08
N ALA A 323 3.99 -38.54 -32.78
CA ALA A 323 3.12 -37.66 -33.55
C ALA A 323 3.59 -37.55 -35.02
N TRP A 324 4.90 -37.35 -35.24
CA TRP A 324 5.49 -37.31 -36.58
C TRP A 324 5.33 -38.63 -37.36
N ALA A 325 5.56 -39.78 -36.70
CA ALA A 325 5.35 -41.09 -37.31
C ALA A 325 3.87 -41.35 -37.65
N TYR A 326 2.95 -40.96 -36.76
CA TYR A 326 1.50 -41.07 -36.97
C TYR A 326 1.02 -40.17 -38.12
N GLY A 327 1.52 -38.92 -38.19
CA GLY A 327 1.27 -38.01 -39.30
C GLY A 327 1.77 -38.55 -40.65
N LYS A 328 2.97 -39.16 -40.68
CA LYS A 328 3.48 -39.84 -41.88
C LYS A 328 2.64 -41.04 -42.32
N ALA A 329 1.87 -41.64 -41.42
CA ALA A 329 0.94 -42.72 -41.71
C ALA A 329 -0.48 -42.23 -42.10
N GLY A 330 -0.67 -40.91 -42.29
CA GLY A 330 -1.96 -40.30 -42.61
C GLY A 330 -2.85 -40.01 -41.39
N GLY A 331 -2.37 -40.23 -40.17
CA GLY A 331 -3.07 -39.87 -38.93
C GLY A 331 -3.10 -38.36 -38.72
N ARG A 332 -4.23 -37.82 -38.26
CA ARG A 332 -4.34 -36.39 -37.92
C ARG A 332 -3.58 -36.11 -36.62
N ILE A 333 -2.65 -35.16 -36.64
CA ILE A 333 -1.95 -34.68 -35.45
C ILE A 333 -2.76 -33.53 -34.83
N SER A 334 -3.35 -33.75 -33.66
CA SER A 334 -3.92 -32.68 -32.83
C SER A 334 -2.92 -32.22 -31.75
N HIS A 335 -3.04 -30.97 -31.33
CA HIS A 335 -2.31 -30.48 -30.16
C HIS A 335 -3.02 -31.01 -28.89
N GLY A 336 -2.26 -31.32 -27.84
CA GLY A 336 -2.86 -31.72 -26.56
C GLY A 336 -3.73 -30.59 -26.00
N LEU A 337 -4.97 -30.90 -25.66
CA LEU A 337 -5.95 -29.99 -25.07
C LEU A 337 -6.05 -30.26 -23.58
N SER A 338 -6.35 -29.25 -22.77
CA SER A 338 -6.44 -29.38 -21.31
C SER A 338 -7.59 -28.55 -20.76
N VAL A 339 -8.40 -29.16 -19.90
CA VAL A 339 -9.51 -28.49 -19.22
C VAL A 339 -9.10 -28.17 -17.79
N TYR A 340 -9.24 -26.90 -17.41
CA TYR A 340 -8.85 -26.38 -16.10
C TYR A 340 -10.07 -25.87 -15.35
N SER A 341 -10.21 -26.27 -14.08
CA SER A 341 -11.11 -25.69 -13.09
C SER A 341 -10.33 -24.70 -12.24
N CYS A 342 -10.84 -23.47 -12.15
CA CYS A 342 -10.20 -22.34 -11.50
C CYS A 342 -11.17 -21.75 -10.46
N GLN A 343 -10.75 -21.68 -9.20
CA GLN A 343 -11.51 -21.06 -8.11
C GLN A 343 -10.70 -19.90 -7.51
N LEU A 344 -11.37 -18.78 -7.23
CA LEU A 344 -10.73 -17.65 -6.55
C LEU A 344 -10.24 -18.06 -5.16
N HIS A 345 -8.96 -17.79 -4.90
CA HIS A 345 -8.39 -17.76 -3.58
C HIS A 345 -8.75 -16.42 -2.93
N GLN A 346 -9.15 -16.42 -1.65
CA GLN A 346 -9.64 -15.24 -0.91
C GLN A 346 -10.57 -14.31 -1.75
N PRO A 347 -11.74 -14.81 -2.19
CA PRO A 347 -12.52 -14.20 -3.27
C PRO A 347 -13.00 -12.78 -3.01
N ASN A 348 -13.21 -12.38 -1.77
CA ASN A 348 -13.65 -11.02 -1.44
C ASN A 348 -12.50 -10.02 -1.59
N GLN A 349 -11.31 -10.38 -1.10
CA GLN A 349 -10.09 -9.59 -1.16
C GLN A 349 -9.61 -9.42 -2.61
N VAL A 350 -9.57 -10.52 -3.39
CA VAL A 350 -9.19 -10.44 -4.82
C VAL A 350 -10.16 -9.56 -5.61
N LYS A 351 -11.46 -9.60 -5.31
CA LYS A 351 -12.42 -8.69 -5.95
C LYS A 351 -12.15 -7.22 -5.64
N VAL A 352 -11.84 -6.85 -4.40
CA VAL A 352 -11.48 -5.47 -4.03
C VAL A 352 -10.26 -4.99 -4.82
N ILE A 353 -9.25 -5.85 -4.98
CA ILE A 353 -8.06 -5.55 -5.79
C ILE A 353 -8.44 -5.28 -7.26
N PHE A 354 -9.21 -6.17 -7.90
CA PHE A 354 -9.61 -5.99 -9.30
C PHE A 354 -10.63 -4.86 -9.51
N GLU A 355 -11.44 -4.52 -8.51
CA GLU A 355 -12.30 -3.35 -8.53
C GLU A 355 -11.48 -2.05 -8.49
N PHE A 356 -10.45 -1.99 -7.65
CA PHE A 356 -9.48 -0.88 -7.62
C PHE A 356 -8.73 -0.74 -8.96
N LEU A 357 -8.22 -1.84 -9.52
CA LEU A 357 -7.57 -1.81 -10.84
C LEU A 357 -8.50 -1.28 -11.94
N ARG A 358 -9.79 -1.60 -11.87
CA ARG A 358 -10.80 -1.08 -12.80
C ARG A 358 -11.19 0.37 -12.55
N SER A 359 -11.01 0.94 -11.36
CA SER A 359 -11.28 2.36 -11.07
C SER A 359 -10.10 3.27 -11.45
N GLY A 360 -9.66 3.20 -12.71
CA GLY A 360 -8.64 4.09 -13.28
C GLY A 360 -7.19 3.60 -13.18
N PHE A 361 -6.94 2.34 -12.82
CA PHE A 361 -5.60 1.78 -12.60
C PHE A 361 -5.31 0.56 -13.51
N GLN A 362 -5.93 0.49 -14.70
CA GLN A 362 -5.81 -0.68 -15.58
C GLN A 362 -4.38 -0.89 -16.11
N GLU A 363 -3.59 0.18 -16.29
CA GLU A 363 -2.21 0.11 -16.79
C GLU A 363 -1.30 -0.77 -15.93
N ILE A 364 -1.48 -0.73 -14.60
CA ILE A 364 -0.68 -1.48 -13.64
C ILE A 364 -1.21 -2.90 -13.35
N SER A 365 -2.36 -3.29 -13.94
CA SER A 365 -2.90 -4.66 -13.82
C SER A 365 -1.89 -5.72 -14.28
N SER A 366 -1.09 -5.38 -15.30
CA SER A 366 0.01 -6.19 -15.83
C SER A 366 1.12 -6.51 -14.82
N SER A 367 1.24 -5.72 -13.75
CA SER A 367 2.22 -5.88 -12.67
C SER A 367 1.66 -6.56 -11.41
N LEU A 368 0.36 -6.88 -11.39
CA LEU A 368 -0.24 -7.71 -10.35
C LEU A 368 0.19 -9.17 -10.55
N ASP A 369 0.91 -9.72 -9.57
CA ASP A 369 1.17 -11.16 -9.51
C ASP A 369 0.71 -11.74 -8.17
N LEU A 370 -0.44 -12.41 -8.20
CA LEU A 370 -1.01 -13.18 -7.09
C LEU A 370 -0.72 -14.69 -7.20
N SER A 371 0.28 -15.11 -8.00
CA SER A 371 0.74 -16.51 -8.00
C SER A 371 1.70 -16.72 -6.83
N PHE A 372 1.44 -17.71 -5.98
CA PHE A 372 2.26 -18.00 -4.80
C PHE A 372 2.63 -19.49 -4.76
N GLU A 373 3.87 -19.79 -4.40
CA GLU A 373 4.31 -21.18 -4.17
C GLU A 373 3.89 -21.72 -2.79
N ASP A 374 3.56 -20.81 -1.87
CA ASP A 374 3.16 -21.09 -0.49
C ASP A 374 1.91 -20.28 -0.15
N ASP A 375 0.82 -20.97 0.20
CA ASP A 375 -0.46 -20.36 0.56
C ASP A 375 -0.34 -19.40 1.75
N LEU A 376 0.64 -19.57 2.66
CA LEU A 376 0.86 -18.62 3.77
C LEU A 376 1.29 -17.23 3.27
N VAL A 377 1.99 -17.17 2.13
CA VAL A 377 2.41 -15.90 1.49
C VAL A 377 1.22 -15.23 0.82
N ALA A 378 0.33 -16.03 0.21
CA ALA A 378 -0.92 -15.56 -0.36
C ALA A 378 -1.85 -14.99 0.73
N ASP A 379 -1.96 -15.72 1.84
CA ASP A 379 -2.78 -15.39 3.01
C ASP A 379 -2.31 -14.14 3.75
N GLU A 380 -1.03 -13.75 3.62
CA GLU A 380 -0.47 -12.49 4.14
C GLU A 380 -0.59 -11.35 3.11
N LYS A 381 -0.31 -11.61 1.82
CA LYS A 381 -0.21 -10.56 0.80
C LYS A 381 -1.55 -10.10 0.23
N ILE A 382 -2.48 -11.00 -0.06
CA ILE A 382 -3.78 -10.66 -0.68
C ILE A 382 -4.63 -9.74 0.22
N PRO A 383 -4.78 -10.00 1.54
CA PRO A 383 -5.53 -9.11 2.42
C PRO A 383 -4.90 -7.72 2.53
N PHE A 384 -3.57 -7.65 2.61
CA PHE A 384 -2.88 -6.36 2.62
C PHE A 384 -3.06 -5.58 1.31
N LEU A 385 -2.95 -6.24 0.15
CA LEU A 385 -3.20 -5.59 -1.14
C LEU A 385 -4.65 -5.11 -1.27
N ALA A 386 -5.63 -5.89 -0.79
CA ALA A 386 -7.03 -5.46 -0.77
C ALA A 386 -7.26 -4.26 0.16
N TYR A 387 -6.64 -4.26 1.35
CA TYR A 387 -6.68 -3.11 2.26
C TYR A 387 -6.01 -1.87 1.65
N LEU A 388 -4.84 -2.02 1.03
CA LEU A 388 -4.13 -0.95 0.34
C LEU A 388 -4.95 -0.40 -0.83
N SER A 389 -5.60 -1.27 -1.61
CA SER A 389 -6.56 -0.87 -2.65
C SER A 389 -7.70 0.00 -2.10
N SER A 390 -8.34 -0.41 -0.99
CA SER A 390 -9.36 0.41 -0.31
C SER A 390 -8.78 1.75 0.15
N VAL A 391 -7.65 1.77 0.85
CA VAL A 391 -7.01 3.00 1.34
C VAL A 391 -6.69 3.98 0.20
N LEU A 392 -6.14 3.48 -0.91
CA LEU A 392 -5.80 4.31 -2.07
C LEU A 392 -7.04 4.78 -2.85
N LYS A 393 -8.12 4.01 -2.85
CA LYS A 393 -9.39 4.37 -3.50
C LYS A 393 -10.19 5.40 -2.69
N GLU A 394 -10.31 5.18 -1.39
CA GLU A 394 -11.22 5.90 -0.50
C GLU A 394 -10.67 7.25 -0.02
N ASN A 395 -9.34 7.36 0.19
CA ASN A 395 -8.75 8.58 0.72
C ASN A 395 -8.22 9.50 -0.40
N SER A 396 -8.55 10.79 -0.34
CA SER A 396 -7.99 11.85 -1.19
C SER A 396 -6.49 12.02 -0.94
N CYS A 397 -6.11 12.24 0.32
CA CYS A 397 -4.74 12.35 0.83
C CYS A 397 -4.46 11.29 1.92
N PHE A 398 -3.23 11.26 2.44
CA PHE A 398 -2.91 10.38 3.58
C PHE A 398 -3.09 11.14 4.90
N PRO A 399 -3.69 10.51 5.94
CA PRO A 399 -3.97 11.19 7.20
C PRO A 399 -2.67 11.53 7.96
N TYR A 400 -2.73 12.59 8.79
CA TYR A 400 -1.64 12.94 9.69
C TYR A 400 -1.25 11.76 10.60
N GLU A 401 0.05 11.52 10.65
CA GLU A 401 0.67 10.51 11.47
C GLU A 401 1.27 11.13 12.74
N PRO A 402 0.81 10.76 13.94
CA PRO A 402 1.43 11.20 15.19
C PRO A 402 2.81 10.56 15.38
N PRO A 403 3.76 11.22 16.06
CA PRO A 403 5.08 10.65 16.37
C PRO A 403 5.02 9.39 17.24
N ALA A 404 3.96 9.22 18.04
CA ALA A 404 3.69 8.00 18.79
C ALA A 404 3.29 6.80 17.90
N GLY A 405 3.04 7.01 16.60
CA GLY A 405 2.42 6.07 15.68
C GLY A 405 0.90 6.23 15.58
N CYS A 406 0.36 5.74 14.46
CA CYS A 406 -1.04 5.83 14.11
C CYS A 406 -1.94 5.21 15.21
N LYS A 407 -2.97 5.95 15.64
CA LYS A 407 -3.92 5.55 16.69
C LYS A 407 -4.59 4.21 16.38
N ARG A 408 -4.90 3.94 15.10
CA ARG A 408 -5.43 2.65 14.64
C ARG A 408 -4.44 1.51 14.87
N PHE A 409 -3.16 1.68 14.53
CA PHE A 409 -2.15 0.65 14.70
C PHE A 409 -1.84 0.39 16.18
N ARG A 410 -1.72 1.44 17.00
CA ARG A 410 -1.61 1.30 18.47
C ARG A 410 -2.81 0.59 19.10
N ASN A 411 -4.04 0.89 18.66
CA ASN A 411 -5.25 0.19 19.09
C ASN A 411 -5.23 -1.31 18.71
N LEU A 412 -4.69 -1.66 17.55
CA LEU A 412 -4.56 -3.05 17.10
C LEU A 412 -3.53 -3.82 17.94
N ILE A 413 -2.38 -3.22 18.26
CA ILE A 413 -1.39 -3.80 19.19
C ILE A 413 -2.02 -4.01 20.58
N ALA A 414 -2.67 -2.98 21.14
CA ALA A 414 -3.33 -3.07 22.44
C ALA A 414 -4.45 -4.12 22.45
N GLY A 415 -5.25 -4.17 21.38
CA GLY A 415 -6.29 -5.19 21.17
C GLY A 415 -5.73 -6.60 21.12
N PHE A 416 -4.60 -6.82 20.42
CA PHE A 416 -3.91 -8.11 20.36
C PHE A 416 -3.42 -8.55 21.74
N MET A 417 -2.71 -7.66 22.46
CA MET A 417 -2.23 -7.90 23.82
C MET A 417 -3.36 -8.23 24.80
N LYS A 418 -4.50 -7.54 24.68
CA LYS A 418 -5.70 -7.79 25.50
C LYS A 418 -6.40 -9.12 25.16
N THR A 419 -6.54 -9.44 23.88
CA THR A 419 -7.28 -10.62 23.41
C THR A 419 -6.48 -11.91 23.60
N TYR A 420 -5.19 -11.92 23.24
CA TYR A 420 -4.37 -13.13 23.22
C TYR A 420 -3.54 -13.35 24.47
N HIS A 421 -3.07 -12.28 25.11
CA HIS A 421 -2.21 -12.36 26.29
C HIS A 421 -2.90 -11.88 27.58
N HIS A 422 -4.16 -11.43 27.50
CA HIS A 422 -4.94 -10.91 28.63
C HIS A 422 -4.29 -9.70 29.34
N ILE A 423 -3.50 -8.92 28.61
CA ILE A 423 -2.85 -7.69 29.13
C ILE A 423 -3.76 -6.49 28.82
N PRO A 424 -4.35 -5.81 29.83
CA PRO A 424 -5.31 -4.71 29.62
C PRO A 424 -4.63 -3.38 29.23
N LEU A 425 -3.92 -3.36 28.11
CA LEU A 425 -3.32 -2.15 27.54
C LEU A 425 -4.35 -1.32 26.77
N THR A 426 -4.07 -0.03 26.64
CA THR A 426 -4.68 0.89 25.66
C THR A 426 -3.65 1.34 24.63
N ALA A 427 -4.06 2.09 23.61
CA ALA A 427 -3.12 2.70 22.67
C ALA A 427 -2.10 3.62 23.37
N ASP A 428 -2.46 4.23 24.49
CA ASP A 428 -1.61 5.19 25.21
C ASP A 428 -0.50 4.52 26.02
N ASN A 429 -0.55 3.19 26.14
CA ASN A 429 0.55 2.36 26.63
C ASN A 429 1.58 1.97 25.55
N VAL A 430 1.44 2.47 24.31
CA VAL A 430 2.25 2.06 23.15
C VAL A 430 2.83 3.28 22.43
N VAL A 431 4.12 3.22 22.09
CA VAL A 431 4.80 4.16 21.17
C VAL A 431 5.48 3.37 20.06
N VAL A 432 5.31 3.78 18.81
CA VAL A 432 5.80 3.10 17.60
C VAL A 432 7.10 3.75 17.10
N PHE A 433 8.02 2.93 16.61
CA PHE A 433 9.35 3.33 16.11
C PHE A 433 9.62 2.69 14.75
N PRO A 434 10.47 3.31 13.90
CA PRO A 434 10.90 2.71 12.62
C PRO A 434 11.58 1.34 12.78
N SER A 435 12.39 1.15 13.82
CA SER A 435 13.07 -0.12 14.09
C SER A 435 13.36 -0.33 15.58
N ARG A 436 13.67 -1.58 15.96
CA ARG A 436 14.14 -1.92 17.32
C ARG A 436 15.38 -1.12 17.69
N THR A 437 16.32 -0.98 16.75
CA THR A 437 17.57 -0.24 16.95
C THR A 437 17.29 1.22 17.30
N VAL A 438 16.41 1.87 16.52
CA VAL A 438 16.03 3.27 16.74
C VAL A 438 15.37 3.46 18.11
N ALA A 439 14.48 2.54 18.52
CA ALA A 439 13.87 2.58 19.85
C ALA A 439 14.90 2.55 20.99
N ILE A 440 15.92 1.68 20.89
CA ILE A 440 17.00 1.55 21.89
C ILE A 440 17.91 2.78 21.87
N GLU A 441 18.31 3.28 20.70
CA GLU A 441 19.15 4.48 20.58
C GLU A 441 18.44 5.71 21.15
N ASN A 442 17.15 5.88 20.86
CA ASN A 442 16.32 6.98 21.37
C ASN A 442 16.19 6.89 22.91
N ALA A 443 15.98 5.70 23.47
CA ALA A 443 15.95 5.49 24.92
C ALA A 443 17.29 5.86 25.59
N LEU A 444 18.42 5.36 25.08
CA LEU A 444 19.74 5.66 25.64
C LEU A 444 20.07 7.16 25.60
N ARG A 445 19.68 7.88 24.54
CA ARG A 445 19.84 9.34 24.46
C ARG A 445 18.96 10.08 25.47
N LEU A 446 17.69 9.69 25.61
CA LEU A 446 16.73 10.31 26.52
C LEU A 446 17.18 10.28 27.99
N PHE A 447 17.77 9.17 28.44
CA PHE A 447 18.31 9.06 29.80
C PHE A 447 19.76 9.56 29.92
N SER A 448 20.53 9.60 28.83
CA SER A 448 21.98 9.91 28.78
C SER A 448 22.77 9.33 29.98
N PRO A 449 22.71 8.01 30.22
CA PRO A 449 23.31 7.40 31.41
C PRO A 449 24.83 7.43 31.36
N ASN A 450 25.48 7.87 32.44
CA ASN A 450 26.93 7.79 32.62
C ASN A 450 27.44 6.35 32.47
N LEU A 451 26.64 5.38 32.91
CA LEU A 451 26.85 3.96 32.66
C LEU A 451 25.53 3.25 32.30
N ALA A 452 25.50 2.65 31.12
CA ALA A 452 24.51 1.66 30.71
C ALA A 452 25.14 0.28 30.52
N ILE A 453 24.36 -0.77 30.77
CA ILE A 453 24.70 -2.14 30.36
C ILE A 453 23.76 -2.54 29.23
N VAL A 454 24.32 -3.09 28.15
CA VAL A 454 23.55 -3.53 26.98
C VAL A 454 23.97 -4.94 26.57
N ASP A 455 22.99 -5.78 26.26
CA ASP A 455 23.16 -7.12 25.65
C ASP A 455 23.96 -7.05 24.35
N GLU A 456 25.03 -7.85 24.23
CA GLU A 456 25.95 -7.91 23.06
C GLU A 456 25.21 -8.10 21.71
N HIS A 457 24.05 -8.77 21.70
CA HIS A 457 23.26 -8.93 20.48
C HIS A 457 22.58 -7.62 20.03
N LEU A 458 22.43 -6.65 20.94
CA LEU A 458 21.82 -5.34 20.70
C LEU A 458 22.88 -4.24 20.50
N THR A 459 24.11 -4.40 21.03
CA THR A 459 25.19 -3.40 20.91
C THR A 459 25.74 -3.22 19.50
N ARG A 460 25.64 -4.25 18.65
CA ARG A 460 26.12 -4.22 17.23
C ARG A 460 25.59 -3.04 16.42
N ASN A 461 24.43 -2.50 16.82
CA ASN A 461 23.76 -1.40 16.15
C ASN A 461 23.81 -0.08 16.96
N LEU A 462 24.64 0.01 18.01
CA LEU A 462 24.88 1.22 18.80
C LEU A 462 26.17 1.95 18.39
N PRO A 463 26.24 3.29 18.56
CA PRO A 463 27.45 4.06 18.25
C PRO A 463 28.72 3.46 18.86
N ARG A 464 29.70 3.10 18.01
CA ARG A 464 30.95 2.44 18.44
C ARG A 464 31.69 3.19 19.55
N LYS A 465 31.53 4.51 19.59
CA LYS A 465 32.11 5.41 20.61
C LYS A 465 31.54 5.24 22.00
N TRP A 466 30.34 4.70 22.15
CA TRP A 466 29.74 4.41 23.46
C TRP A 466 30.31 3.11 24.05
N LEU A 467 30.79 2.19 23.22
CA LEU A 467 31.26 0.87 23.62
C LEU A 467 32.70 0.96 24.18
N THR A 468 32.91 0.61 25.44
CA THR A 468 34.27 0.43 25.98
C THR A 468 34.91 -0.83 25.41
N SER A 469 36.06 -0.70 24.75
CA SER A 469 36.79 -1.83 24.15
C SER A 469 37.45 -2.72 25.21
N LEU A 470 36.68 -3.65 25.78
CA LEU A 470 37.19 -4.82 26.49
C LEU A 470 36.98 -6.03 25.60
N ALA A 471 38.06 -6.54 25.01
CA ALA A 471 38.02 -7.75 24.20
C ALA A 471 37.70 -8.96 25.08
N ILE A 472 36.44 -9.41 25.07
CA ILE A 472 36.03 -10.72 25.56
C ILE A 472 36.09 -11.67 24.35
N GLU A 473 36.85 -12.76 24.47
CA GLU A 473 37.01 -13.72 23.37
C GLU A 473 35.67 -14.37 23.01
N ALA A 474 35.29 -14.25 21.73
CA ALA A 474 34.02 -14.76 21.23
C ALA A 474 33.93 -16.28 21.35
N ILE A 475 33.00 -16.77 22.16
CA ILE A 475 32.65 -18.19 22.24
C ILE A 475 31.91 -18.59 20.97
N PRO A 476 32.27 -19.71 20.30
CA PRO A 476 31.65 -20.09 19.03
C PRO A 476 30.17 -20.43 19.20
N ASN A 477 29.31 -19.67 18.53
CA ASN A 477 27.86 -19.92 18.49
C ASN A 477 27.55 -21.28 17.85
N PHE A 478 26.99 -22.20 18.64
CA PHE A 478 26.36 -23.40 18.10
C PHE A 478 25.06 -23.01 17.37
N GLY A 479 25.12 -23.00 16.05
CA GLY A 479 23.96 -22.77 15.19
C GLY A 479 22.96 -23.92 15.27
N ILE A 480 22.02 -23.85 16.21
CA ILE A 480 20.81 -24.68 16.18
C ILE A 480 19.83 -24.05 15.19
N THR A 481 19.84 -24.53 13.96
CA THR A 481 18.85 -24.16 12.94
C THR A 481 17.49 -24.78 13.31
N VAL A 482 16.70 -24.07 14.12
CA VAL A 482 15.27 -24.35 14.23
C VAL A 482 14.57 -23.76 13.01
N CYS A 483 14.06 -24.64 12.14
CA CYS A 483 13.24 -24.24 11.00
C CYS A 483 11.88 -23.73 11.51
N SER A 484 11.72 -22.41 11.60
CA SER A 484 10.47 -21.72 11.92
C SER A 484 10.12 -20.69 10.83
N GLY A 485 8.83 -20.57 10.53
CA GLY A 485 8.33 -19.72 9.44
C GLY A 485 8.42 -18.24 9.80
N LYS A 486 9.29 -17.51 9.10
CA LYS A 486 9.41 -16.04 9.20
C LYS A 486 8.29 -15.35 8.42
N ILE A 487 8.07 -14.05 8.65
CA ILE A 487 7.45 -13.14 7.65
C ILE A 487 8.12 -13.38 6.29
N LYS A 488 7.34 -13.70 5.26
CA LYS A 488 7.85 -14.11 3.94
C LYS A 488 7.68 -13.04 2.86
N VAL A 489 6.70 -12.14 2.98
CA VAL A 489 6.34 -11.21 1.90
C VAL A 489 7.33 -10.03 1.81
N TYR A 490 7.53 -9.28 2.90
CA TYR A 490 8.37 -8.07 2.93
C TYR A 490 9.43 -8.16 4.04
N SER A 491 10.52 -8.89 3.77
CA SER A 491 11.50 -9.27 4.81
C SER A 491 12.39 -8.14 5.32
N ASP A 492 12.49 -7.02 4.58
CA ASP A 492 13.23 -5.81 4.92
C ASP A 492 12.34 -4.67 5.47
N LEU A 493 11.04 -4.91 5.63
CA LEU A 493 10.11 -3.95 6.24
C LEU A 493 10.26 -3.98 7.76
N GLU A 494 10.79 -2.92 8.36
CA GLU A 494 10.92 -2.82 9.82
C GLU A 494 9.86 -1.91 10.45
N VAL A 495 9.33 -2.35 11.59
CA VAL A 495 8.58 -1.55 12.59
C VAL A 495 8.92 -2.12 13.96
N ALA A 496 8.98 -1.27 14.98
CA ALA A 496 8.99 -1.68 16.38
C ALA A 496 7.99 -0.87 17.21
N PHE A 497 7.68 -1.33 18.41
CA PHE A 497 6.93 -0.58 19.39
C PHE A 497 7.49 -0.81 20.81
N VAL A 498 7.26 0.17 21.68
CA VAL A 498 7.61 0.12 23.10
C VAL A 498 6.33 0.16 23.93
N ILE A 499 6.23 -0.74 24.90
CA ILE A 499 5.17 -0.76 25.90
C ILE A 499 5.70 -0.23 27.23
N SER A 500 4.94 0.68 27.85
CA SER A 500 5.09 1.00 29.27
C SER A 500 3.74 1.36 29.92
N GLU A 501 3.66 1.21 31.24
CA GLU A 501 2.54 1.72 32.04
C GLU A 501 2.90 3.06 32.73
N GLU A 502 4.09 3.61 32.45
CA GLU A 502 4.54 4.94 32.89
C GLU A 502 4.35 5.97 31.75
N GLU A 503 3.29 6.79 31.84
CA GLU A 503 2.93 7.78 30.81
C GLU A 503 4.07 8.75 30.50
N ALA A 504 4.84 9.17 31.52
CA ALA A 504 5.94 10.09 31.33
C ALA A 504 7.03 9.55 30.39
N ILE A 505 7.32 8.23 30.45
CA ILE A 505 8.28 7.59 29.55
C ILE A 505 7.77 7.63 28.12
N LEU A 506 6.51 7.24 27.89
CA LEU A 506 5.94 7.17 26.54
C LEU A 506 5.80 8.56 25.90
N LYS A 507 5.39 9.57 26.68
CA LYS A 507 5.34 10.96 26.22
C LYS A 507 6.72 11.51 25.87
N ALA A 508 7.74 11.20 26.68
CA ALA A 508 9.11 11.59 26.40
C ALA A 508 9.70 10.85 25.18
N LEU A 509 9.46 9.54 25.06
CA LEU A 509 9.88 8.74 23.90
C LEU A 509 9.22 9.21 22.60
N SER A 510 7.90 9.44 22.59
CA SER A 510 7.18 9.97 21.43
C SER A 510 7.74 11.32 20.98
N LYS A 511 8.07 12.22 21.92
CA LYS A 511 8.72 13.49 21.61
C LYS A 511 10.17 13.32 21.13
N THR A 512 10.87 12.28 21.59
CA THR A 512 12.24 11.97 21.17
C THR A 512 12.26 11.44 19.73
N VAL A 513 11.29 10.58 19.37
CA VAL A 513 11.03 10.17 17.98
C VAL A 513 10.75 11.40 17.11
N GLU A 514 9.89 12.31 17.57
CA GLU A 514 9.58 13.54 16.82
C GLU A 514 10.82 14.42 16.57
N ILE A 515 11.77 14.48 17.50
CA ILE A 515 13.01 15.24 17.32
C ILE A 515 14.03 14.49 16.45
N LEU A 516 14.23 13.19 16.63
CA LEU A 516 15.35 12.48 15.97
C LEU A 516 14.96 11.85 14.62
N GLU A 517 13.76 11.30 14.53
CA GLU A 517 13.30 10.45 13.42
C GLU A 517 12.12 11.07 12.65
N GLY A 518 11.44 12.06 13.25
CA GLY A 518 10.23 12.67 12.71
C GLY A 518 9.02 11.78 13.01
N ASN A 519 8.73 10.83 12.12
CA ASN A 519 7.64 9.87 12.25
C ASN A 519 8.06 8.49 11.71
N THR A 520 7.51 7.42 12.28
CA THR A 520 7.54 6.08 11.65
C THR A 520 6.71 6.08 10.36
N SER A 521 7.02 5.24 9.36
CA SER A 521 6.21 5.16 8.12
C SER A 521 4.79 4.61 8.34
N LEU A 522 3.78 5.37 7.87
CA LEU A 522 2.37 4.98 7.86
C LEU A 522 2.11 3.69 7.07
N ILE A 523 2.79 3.48 5.95
CA ILE A 523 2.58 2.29 5.10
C ILE A 523 3.10 1.04 5.81
N SER A 524 4.23 1.13 6.52
CA SER A 524 4.74 0.01 7.33
C SER A 524 3.74 -0.36 8.44
N GLN A 525 3.11 0.63 9.07
CA GLN A 525 2.05 0.40 10.06
C GLN A 525 0.75 -0.14 9.46
N TYR A 526 0.43 0.19 8.20
CA TYR A 526 -0.69 -0.41 7.48
C TYR A 526 -0.47 -1.90 7.21
N TYR A 527 0.74 -2.32 6.83
CA TYR A 527 1.07 -3.73 6.64
C TYR A 527 0.91 -4.55 7.92
N TYR A 528 1.64 -4.18 8.98
CA TYR A 528 1.54 -4.88 10.26
C TYR A 528 0.16 -4.73 10.90
N GLY A 529 -0.53 -3.61 10.64
CA GLY A 529 -1.92 -3.40 11.05
C GLY A 529 -2.91 -4.36 10.39
N CYS A 530 -2.68 -4.76 9.13
CA CYS A 530 -3.48 -5.83 8.51
C CYS A 530 -3.28 -7.15 9.25
N ILE A 531 -2.03 -7.54 9.53
CA ILE A 531 -1.71 -8.77 10.25
C ILE A 531 -2.40 -8.79 11.62
N PHE A 532 -2.27 -7.73 12.43
CA PHE A 532 -2.96 -7.65 13.72
C PHE A 532 -4.50 -7.67 13.60
N HIS A 533 -5.06 -6.98 12.60
CA HIS A 533 -6.51 -6.95 12.38
C HIS A 533 -7.06 -8.32 12.00
N GLU A 534 -6.37 -9.04 11.11
CA GLU A 534 -6.74 -10.40 10.74
C GLU A 534 -6.63 -11.34 11.94
N LEU A 535 -5.52 -11.32 12.68
CA LEU A 535 -5.39 -12.09 13.92
C LEU A 535 -6.57 -11.81 14.88
N LEU A 536 -6.92 -10.55 15.10
CA LEU A 536 -8.05 -10.17 15.96
C LEU A 536 -9.44 -10.59 15.46
N SER A 537 -9.58 -11.00 14.19
CA SER A 537 -10.81 -11.57 13.66
C SER A 537 -10.99 -13.06 14.00
N PHE A 538 -9.90 -13.79 14.27
CA PHE A 538 -9.92 -15.20 14.69
C PHE A 538 -10.20 -15.33 16.20
N GLN A 539 -11.43 -15.04 16.61
CA GLN A 539 -11.85 -15.16 18.02
C GLN A 539 -12.38 -16.57 18.32
N LEU A 540 -11.56 -17.37 19.00
CA LEU A 540 -12.00 -18.62 19.60
C LEU A 540 -12.96 -18.33 20.77
N THR A 541 -14.23 -18.68 20.61
CA THR A 541 -15.28 -18.54 21.62
C THR A 541 -15.14 -19.57 22.74
N ASP A 542 -14.13 -19.42 23.59
CA ASP A 542 -14.12 -19.81 25.01
C ASP A 542 -12.75 -19.49 25.63
N ARG A 543 -12.65 -18.41 26.41
CA ARG A 543 -11.54 -18.21 27.37
C ARG A 543 -12.07 -17.60 28.67
N HIS A 544 -11.52 -18.10 29.77
CA HIS A 544 -11.98 -17.89 31.15
C HIS A 544 -12.08 -16.40 31.57
N PRO A 545 -12.89 -16.08 32.61
CA PRO A 545 -13.05 -14.71 33.09
C PRO A 545 -11.69 -14.05 33.39
N HIS A 546 -11.61 -12.75 33.09
CA HIS A 546 -10.45 -11.92 33.40
C HIS A 546 -10.03 -12.10 34.86
N LEU A 547 -8.78 -12.54 35.10
CA LEU A 547 -8.19 -12.34 36.42
C LEU A 547 -8.01 -10.84 36.62
N GLU A 548 -8.50 -10.32 37.75
CA GLU A 548 -8.13 -8.99 38.20
C GLU A 548 -6.63 -8.95 38.44
N ARG A 549 -5.95 -7.97 37.82
CA ARG A 549 -4.52 -7.71 38.10
C ARG A 549 -4.34 -7.44 39.59
N ARG A 550 -3.25 -7.96 40.16
CA ARG A 550 -2.90 -7.70 41.56
C ARG A 550 -2.72 -6.21 41.77
N SER A 551 -3.52 -5.64 42.68
CA SER A 551 -3.35 -4.27 43.16
C SER A 551 -2.19 -4.20 44.16
N GLU A 552 -0.98 -4.39 43.66
CA GLU A 552 0.23 -4.09 44.42
C GLU A 552 0.53 -2.59 44.31
N LYS A 553 0.50 -1.89 45.45
CA LYS A 553 1.03 -0.53 45.54
C LYS A 553 2.53 -0.59 45.27
N SER A 554 2.93 -0.24 44.05
CA SER A 554 4.33 -0.04 43.68
C SER A 554 5.02 0.79 44.75
N LYS A 555 6.10 0.26 45.34
CA LYS A 555 7.01 1.09 46.14
C LYS A 555 7.64 2.08 45.16
N SER A 556 7.51 3.37 45.42
CA SER A 556 8.20 4.40 44.65
C SER A 556 9.72 4.26 44.84
N VAL A 557 10.35 3.49 43.95
CA VAL A 557 11.80 3.42 43.82
C VAL A 557 12.27 4.77 43.29
N GLU A 558 13.35 5.30 43.86
CA GLU A 558 14.05 6.46 43.28
C GLU A 558 14.85 5.96 42.06
N VAL A 559 14.27 6.11 40.87
CA VAL A 559 14.86 5.69 39.60
C VAL A 559 15.53 6.88 38.92
N ILE A 560 16.55 6.65 38.08
CA ILE A 560 17.06 7.71 37.19
C ILE A 560 15.92 8.37 36.39
N GLY A 561 15.85 9.70 36.47
CA GLY A 561 14.99 10.54 35.64
C GLY A 561 15.59 10.74 34.24
N PHE A 562 14.83 11.32 33.31
CA PHE A 562 15.42 11.68 32.01
C PHE A 562 16.53 12.73 32.21
N ALA A 563 17.49 12.80 31.29
CA ALA A 563 18.60 13.75 31.42
C ALA A 563 18.07 15.20 31.44
N THR A 564 18.56 16.04 32.36
CA THR A 564 18.09 17.43 32.52
C THR A 564 18.20 18.23 31.22
N SER A 565 19.27 17.97 30.45
CA SER A 565 19.49 18.50 29.10
C SER A 565 18.42 18.03 28.10
N ALA A 566 18.09 16.73 28.08
CA ALA A 566 17.01 16.19 27.25
C ALA A 566 15.64 16.78 27.66
N ILE A 567 15.26 16.78 28.95
CA ILE A 567 13.98 17.36 29.42
C ILE A 567 13.88 18.84 29.03
N SER A 568 14.95 19.61 29.24
CA SER A 568 14.98 21.02 28.87
C SER A 568 14.65 21.23 27.39
N VAL A 569 15.24 20.43 26.49
CA VAL A 569 14.92 20.52 25.06
C VAL A 569 13.50 20.00 24.77
N LEU A 570 13.08 18.86 25.32
CA LEU A 570 11.72 18.30 25.10
C LEU A 570 10.58 19.18 25.65
N SER A 571 10.87 20.06 26.62
CA SER A 571 9.92 21.02 27.19
C SER A 571 9.91 22.36 26.45
N ASN A 572 11.06 22.79 25.91
CA ASN A 572 11.18 24.08 25.20
C ASN A 572 11.00 23.96 23.67
N ALA A 573 11.10 22.76 23.10
CA ALA A 573 10.86 22.52 21.68
C ALA A 573 9.35 22.54 21.36
N GLU A 574 8.97 23.29 20.32
CA GLU A 574 7.59 23.34 19.81
C GLU A 574 7.26 22.13 18.94
N LEU A 575 7.08 21.01 19.62
CA LEU A 575 6.66 19.71 19.07
C LEU A 575 5.14 19.62 18.86
N SER A 576 4.68 18.62 18.14
CA SER A 576 3.29 18.40 17.74
C SER A 576 2.34 18.36 18.93
N ILE A 577 1.22 19.10 18.84
CA ILE A 577 0.19 19.12 19.90
C ILE A 577 -0.54 17.76 19.91
N SER A 578 -0.81 17.19 21.09
CA SER A 578 -1.58 15.94 21.22
C SER A 578 -3.07 16.15 20.91
N ASP A 579 -3.71 15.14 20.30
CA ASP A 579 -5.17 15.06 20.21
C ASP A 579 -5.73 14.66 21.59
N ASP A 580 -6.02 15.67 22.41
CA ASP A 580 -6.65 15.53 23.73
C ASP A 580 -8.18 15.34 23.63
N GLY A 581 -8.69 14.82 22.50
CA GLY A 581 -10.11 14.49 22.27
C GLY A 581 -10.91 15.51 21.44
N TYR A 582 -10.23 16.35 20.66
CA TYR A 582 -10.86 17.36 19.79
C TYR A 582 -10.22 17.37 18.40
N PRO A 583 -10.99 17.54 17.30
CA PRO A 583 -10.41 17.68 15.97
C PRO A 583 -9.46 18.89 15.90
N LEU A 584 -8.20 18.64 15.53
CA LEU A 584 -7.15 19.66 15.40
C LEU A 584 -6.81 19.89 13.93
N VAL A 585 -6.79 21.15 13.50
CA VAL A 585 -6.39 21.56 12.14
C VAL A 585 -4.89 21.85 12.14
N ARG A 586 -4.13 21.18 11.27
CA ARG A 586 -2.65 21.08 11.37
C ARG A 586 -1.90 21.99 10.39
N MET A 587 -1.71 23.26 10.76
CA MET A 587 -0.77 24.15 10.05
C MET A 587 0.63 24.18 10.69
N ASP A 588 0.94 23.25 11.60
CA ASP A 588 2.20 23.20 12.38
C ASP A 588 3.20 22.12 11.96
N VAL A 589 2.94 21.41 10.85
CA VAL A 589 3.70 20.23 10.42
C VAL A 589 4.22 20.38 8.98
N ASP A 590 5.45 19.89 8.73
CA ASP A 590 6.05 19.80 7.39
C ASP A 590 5.52 18.58 6.62
N GLN A 591 4.20 18.53 6.40
CA GLN A 591 3.52 17.43 5.70
C GLN A 591 2.68 17.92 4.51
N TRP A 592 2.22 16.97 3.71
CA TRP A 592 1.48 17.16 2.47
C TRP A 592 0.12 16.49 2.56
N PHE A 593 -0.95 17.28 2.64
CA PHE A 593 -2.34 16.81 2.74
C PHE A 593 -3.19 17.17 1.52
N LEU A 594 -2.60 17.76 0.47
CA LEU A 594 -3.25 17.89 -0.83
C LEU A 594 -3.49 16.50 -1.46
N PRO A 595 -4.53 16.34 -2.31
CA PRO A 595 -4.87 15.05 -2.91
C PRO A 595 -3.70 14.36 -3.60
N VAL A 596 -3.54 13.06 -3.35
CA VAL A 596 -2.43 12.25 -3.89
C VAL A 596 -2.76 11.86 -5.34
N PRO A 597 -1.93 12.23 -6.33
CA PRO A 597 -2.20 11.93 -7.74
C PRO A 597 -2.36 10.45 -8.05
N SER A 598 -3.20 10.11 -9.04
CA SER A 598 -3.37 8.73 -9.51
C SER A 598 -2.04 8.05 -9.90
N PRO A 599 -1.07 8.68 -10.60
CA PRO A 599 0.24 8.07 -10.85
C PRO A 599 1.01 7.70 -9.57
N VAL A 600 0.86 8.47 -8.49
CA VAL A 600 1.47 8.18 -7.18
C VAL A 600 0.76 7.01 -6.51
N LYS A 601 -0.57 7.00 -6.47
CA LYS A 601 -1.37 5.87 -5.97
C LYS A 601 -1.06 4.57 -6.73
N ALA A 602 -0.91 4.67 -8.06
CA ALA A 602 -0.55 3.56 -8.93
C ALA A 602 0.83 2.98 -8.60
N ALA A 603 1.85 3.85 -8.51
CA ALA A 603 3.22 3.43 -8.22
C ALA A 603 3.42 2.91 -6.77
N ILE A 604 2.58 3.34 -5.82
CA ILE A 604 2.50 2.74 -4.48
C ILE A 604 1.88 1.34 -4.57
N PHE A 605 0.69 1.18 -5.16
CA PHE A 605 0.04 -0.13 -5.25
C PHE A 605 0.93 -1.16 -5.97
N GLU A 606 1.56 -0.76 -7.07
CA GLU A 606 2.39 -1.64 -7.90
C GLU A 606 3.63 -2.16 -7.16
N SER A 607 4.32 -1.33 -6.36
CA SER A 607 5.53 -1.78 -5.67
C SER A 607 5.23 -2.91 -4.68
N PHE A 608 4.09 -2.83 -4.00
CA PHE A 608 3.58 -3.93 -3.17
C PHE A 608 3.01 -5.08 -4.00
N SER A 609 2.37 -4.86 -5.16
CA SER A 609 1.81 -5.94 -5.98
C SER A 609 2.87 -6.87 -6.57
N ARG A 610 4.03 -6.34 -6.94
CA ARG A 610 5.16 -7.08 -7.55
C ARG A 610 5.72 -8.17 -6.63
N GLN A 611 6.35 -9.18 -7.22
CA GLN A 611 7.09 -10.22 -6.51
C GLN A 611 8.55 -10.26 -6.98
N ASN A 612 9.46 -10.67 -6.09
CA ASN A 612 10.87 -10.93 -6.41
C ASN A 612 11.57 -9.77 -7.14
N MET A 613 11.36 -8.53 -6.67
CA MET A 613 12.02 -7.34 -7.23
C MET A 613 13.55 -7.50 -7.19
N THR A 614 14.18 -7.28 -8.34
CA THR A 614 15.64 -7.38 -8.49
C THR A 614 16.35 -6.16 -7.93
N GLU A 615 17.64 -6.29 -7.60
CA GLU A 615 18.46 -5.18 -7.10
C GLU A 615 18.48 -4.00 -8.09
N SER A 616 18.49 -4.25 -9.40
CA SER A 616 18.42 -3.20 -10.43
C SER A 616 17.05 -2.52 -10.54
N GLU A 617 15.95 -3.17 -10.11
CA GLU A 617 14.64 -2.52 -10.01
C GLU A 617 14.53 -1.59 -8.79
N ILE A 618 15.28 -1.86 -7.71
CA ILE A 618 15.24 -1.07 -6.46
C ILE A 618 16.46 -0.18 -6.23
N ASP A 619 17.50 -0.25 -7.07
CA ASP A 619 18.61 0.71 -7.03
C ASP A 619 18.14 2.07 -7.56
N VAL A 620 17.94 2.99 -6.63
CA VAL A 620 17.56 4.39 -6.84
C VAL A 620 18.76 5.29 -7.16
N THR A 621 20.00 4.83 -6.93
CA THR A 621 21.21 5.67 -6.95
C THR A 621 21.42 6.38 -8.29
N PRO A 622 21.29 5.73 -9.47
CA PRO A 622 21.46 6.40 -10.75
C PRO A 622 20.40 7.48 -10.98
N CYS A 623 19.14 7.19 -10.65
CA CYS A 623 18.02 8.11 -10.81
C CYS A 623 18.13 9.32 -9.87
N ILE A 624 18.57 9.12 -8.63
CA ILE A 624 18.78 10.22 -7.68
C ILE A 624 20.00 11.06 -8.06
N LYS A 625 21.09 10.46 -8.58
CA LYS A 625 22.24 11.22 -9.14
C LYS A 625 21.79 12.12 -10.30
N GLN A 626 21.06 11.55 -11.26
CA GLN A 626 20.49 12.29 -12.40
C GLN A 626 19.54 13.40 -11.96
N PHE A 627 18.64 13.12 -11.01
CA PHE A 627 17.73 14.10 -10.44
C PHE A 627 18.47 15.26 -9.76
N VAL A 628 19.45 14.97 -8.89
CA VAL A 628 20.25 15.98 -8.17
C VAL A 628 21.07 16.85 -9.13
N GLN A 629 21.61 16.24 -10.20
CA GLN A 629 22.33 16.98 -11.24
C GLN A 629 21.40 17.87 -12.06
N THR A 630 20.20 17.40 -12.43
CA THR A 630 19.23 18.15 -13.25
C THR A 630 18.59 19.31 -12.49
N GLU A 631 18.12 19.10 -11.25
CA GLU A 631 17.36 20.12 -10.51
C GLU A 631 18.24 21.18 -9.83
N TYR A 632 19.46 20.81 -9.43
CA TYR A 632 20.33 21.68 -8.62
C TYR A 632 21.71 21.93 -9.24
N GLY A 633 22.05 21.25 -10.35
CA GLY A 633 23.40 21.30 -10.92
C GLY A 633 24.48 20.78 -9.97
N PHE A 634 24.14 20.08 -8.88
CA PHE A 634 25.10 19.68 -7.86
C PHE A 634 26.04 18.58 -8.42
N PRO A 635 27.36 18.64 -8.18
CA PRO A 635 28.30 17.64 -8.69
C PRO A 635 28.04 16.25 -8.08
N THR A 636 27.89 15.23 -8.94
CA THR A 636 27.65 13.83 -8.55
C THR A 636 28.69 12.89 -9.18
N ASP A 637 29.95 13.16 -8.94
CA ASP A 637 31.07 12.41 -9.51
C ASP A 637 31.21 10.99 -8.92
N SER A 638 32.31 10.30 -9.25
CA SER A 638 32.63 8.97 -8.71
C SER A 638 33.05 8.97 -7.24
N GLY A 639 33.44 10.13 -6.68
CA GLY A 639 33.76 10.29 -5.26
C GLY A 639 32.54 10.62 -4.40
N THR A 640 31.42 11.00 -5.02
CA THR A 640 30.19 11.36 -4.33
C THR A 640 29.39 10.12 -3.93
N GLU A 641 29.32 9.84 -2.63
CA GLU A 641 28.50 8.79 -2.02
C GLU A 641 27.08 9.30 -1.73
N PHE A 642 26.09 8.44 -1.95
CA PHE A 642 24.68 8.70 -1.67
C PHE A 642 24.18 7.76 -0.58
N ILE A 643 23.70 8.33 0.51
CA ILE A 643 23.15 7.62 1.66
C ILE A 643 21.64 7.86 1.68
N PHE A 644 20.84 6.80 1.89
CA PHE A 644 19.38 6.87 1.88
C PHE A 644 18.80 6.54 3.26
N SER A 645 17.75 7.26 3.64
CA SER A 645 16.97 7.03 4.86
C SER A 645 15.48 7.24 4.56
N ASP A 646 14.61 6.73 5.41
CA ASP A 646 13.19 7.08 5.39
C ASP A 646 12.97 8.55 5.79
N CYS A 647 13.82 9.15 6.63
CA CYS A 647 13.67 10.54 7.08
C CYS A 647 14.91 11.43 6.88
N SER A 648 14.69 12.68 6.43
CA SER A 648 15.74 13.71 6.33
C SER A 648 16.26 14.13 7.71
N GLN A 649 15.40 14.11 8.72
CA GLN A 649 15.75 14.47 10.09
C GLN A 649 16.67 13.43 10.75
N ALA A 650 16.53 12.15 10.39
CA ALA A 650 17.45 11.10 10.83
C ALA A 650 18.85 11.30 10.20
N LEU A 651 18.91 11.61 8.89
CA LEU A 651 20.16 11.97 8.20
C LEU A 651 20.83 13.21 8.83
N LEU A 652 20.08 14.28 9.10
CA LEU A 652 20.60 15.47 9.77
C LEU A 652 21.07 15.17 11.19
N SER A 653 20.34 14.35 11.94
CA SER A 653 20.74 13.93 13.30
C SER A 653 22.10 13.25 13.29
N LYS A 654 22.44 12.45 12.26
CA LYS A 654 23.78 11.85 12.12
C LYS A 654 24.83 12.86 11.65
N LEU A 655 24.50 13.83 10.77
CA LEU A 655 25.39 14.95 10.42
C LEU A 655 25.76 15.82 11.64
N VAL A 656 24.82 16.07 12.55
CA VAL A 656 25.08 16.78 13.81
C VAL A 656 26.07 16.02 14.70
N LEU A 657 26.01 14.67 14.74
CA LEU A 657 27.01 13.86 15.43
C LEU A 657 28.39 13.95 14.77
N CYS A 658 28.47 14.05 13.44
CA CYS A 658 29.72 14.33 12.73
C CYS A 658 30.29 15.71 13.13
N CYS A 659 29.45 16.74 13.24
CA CYS A 659 29.86 18.05 13.73
C CYS A 659 30.44 17.98 15.15
N ILE A 660 29.76 17.28 16.08
CA ILE A 660 30.24 17.05 17.45
C ILE A 660 31.57 16.29 17.43
N GLN A 661 31.69 15.24 16.61
CA GLN A 661 32.91 14.45 16.45
C GLN A 661 34.12 15.27 15.99
N GLU A 662 33.91 16.24 15.10
CA GLU A 662 34.97 17.14 14.65
C GLU A 662 35.29 18.25 15.67
N GLY A 663 34.48 18.41 16.72
CA GLY A 663 34.54 19.57 17.62
C GLY A 663 34.13 20.87 16.92
N GLY A 664 33.19 20.78 15.97
CA GLY A 664 32.66 21.90 15.20
C GLY A 664 31.58 22.70 15.94
N THR A 665 30.97 23.64 15.23
CA THR A 665 29.79 24.38 15.73
C THR A 665 28.76 24.58 14.63
N MET A 666 27.53 24.14 14.88
CA MET A 666 26.40 24.25 13.96
C MET A 666 25.85 25.67 13.93
N CYS A 667 25.92 26.32 12.77
CA CYS A 667 25.47 27.67 12.53
C CYS A 667 24.14 27.64 11.77
N PHE A 668 23.07 28.07 12.42
CA PHE A 668 21.71 28.10 11.87
C PHE A 668 21.26 29.54 11.64
N PRO A 669 20.88 29.94 10.41
CA PRO A 669 20.18 31.21 10.16
C PRO A 669 18.85 31.29 10.91
N ALA A 670 18.50 32.48 11.41
CA ALA A 670 17.15 32.79 11.86
C ALA A 670 16.19 32.60 10.68
N GLY A 671 15.11 31.83 10.88
CA GLY A 671 14.33 31.27 9.77
C GLY A 671 14.86 29.93 9.24
N SER A 672 15.51 29.14 10.09
CA SER A 672 15.74 27.70 9.86
C SER A 672 14.55 26.88 10.38
N ASN A 673 14.47 25.61 9.99
CA ASN A 673 13.49 24.68 10.55
C ASN A 673 13.71 24.47 12.07
N GLY A 674 12.68 24.70 12.88
CA GLY A 674 12.77 24.65 14.34
C GLY A 674 13.05 23.25 14.89
N ASN A 675 12.63 22.19 14.19
CA ASN A 675 12.90 20.81 14.61
C ASN A 675 14.39 20.49 14.45
N TYR A 676 15.03 20.96 13.37
CA TYR A 676 16.47 20.79 13.15
C TYR A 676 17.35 21.55 14.14
N VAL A 677 16.93 22.74 14.56
CA VAL A 677 17.57 23.46 15.68
C VAL A 677 17.38 22.68 16.99
N SER A 678 16.24 22.03 17.17
CA SER A 678 15.94 21.17 18.33
C SER A 678 16.74 19.87 18.31
N VAL A 679 16.99 19.25 17.15
CA VAL A 679 17.93 18.12 16.97
C VAL A 679 19.31 18.50 17.50
N ALA A 680 19.85 19.63 17.05
CA ALA A 680 21.19 20.07 17.43
C ALA A 680 21.30 20.32 18.94
N LYS A 681 20.29 20.97 19.54
CA LYS A 681 20.22 21.18 21.00
C LYS A 681 20.06 19.87 21.78
N PHE A 682 19.20 18.95 21.32
CA PHE A 682 18.96 17.65 21.96
C PHE A 682 20.22 16.78 21.96
N LEU A 683 20.98 16.84 20.88
CA LEU A 683 22.28 16.16 20.73
C LEU A 683 23.45 16.88 21.43
N LYS A 684 23.18 17.98 22.17
CA LYS A 684 24.19 18.80 22.85
C LYS A 684 25.27 19.36 21.90
N ALA A 685 24.95 19.58 20.63
CA ALA A 685 25.88 20.22 19.71
C ALA A 685 26.12 21.68 20.12
N ASN A 686 27.34 22.17 19.92
CA ASN A 686 27.58 23.62 19.91
C ASN A 686 26.74 24.22 18.78
N THR A 687 25.89 25.19 19.11
CA THR A 687 25.05 25.90 18.12
C THR A 687 25.23 27.41 18.20
N VAL A 688 25.30 28.07 17.05
CA VAL A 688 25.20 29.53 16.93
C VAL A 688 24.06 29.90 16.00
N HIS A 689 23.28 30.90 16.42
CA HIS A 689 22.17 31.44 15.66
C HIS A 689 22.66 32.66 14.85
N ILE A 690 22.58 32.61 13.52
CA ILE A 690 22.95 33.72 12.65
C ILE A 690 21.71 34.62 12.48
N PRO A 691 21.72 35.87 13.00
CA PRO A 691 20.56 36.75 12.90
C PRO A 691 20.31 37.18 11.45
N THR A 692 19.08 37.02 10.96
CA THR A 692 18.65 37.52 9.64
C THR A 692 17.69 38.70 9.82
N ASN A 693 17.43 39.46 8.75
CA ASN A 693 16.65 40.70 8.81
C ASN A 693 15.42 40.67 7.89
N SER A 694 14.36 41.38 8.28
CA SER A 694 13.09 41.43 7.53
C SER A 694 13.21 42.13 6.18
N GLU A 695 14.10 43.13 6.05
CA GLU A 695 14.35 43.87 4.80
C GLU A 695 14.84 42.97 3.66
N ARG A 696 15.54 41.88 3.98
CA ARG A 696 15.97 40.83 3.05
C ARG A 696 15.11 39.57 3.13
N GLY A 697 13.91 39.65 3.72
CA GLY A 697 13.00 38.51 3.87
C GLY A 697 13.53 37.38 4.73
N PHE A 698 14.40 37.68 5.70
CA PHE A 698 15.10 36.73 6.56
C PHE A 698 16.05 35.77 5.84
N LYS A 699 16.49 36.11 4.62
CA LYS A 699 17.59 35.42 3.94
C LYS A 699 18.91 35.56 4.70
N LEU A 700 19.73 34.50 4.63
CA LEU A 700 21.15 34.58 4.99
C LEU A 700 21.88 35.45 3.95
N THR A 701 22.74 36.36 4.40
CA THR A 701 23.58 37.21 3.54
C THR A 701 25.06 37.01 3.83
N GLU A 702 25.89 37.24 2.81
CA GLU A 702 27.35 37.13 2.89
C GLU A 702 27.96 37.97 4.04
N ASP A 703 27.51 39.21 4.19
CA ASP A 703 28.08 40.16 5.15
C ASP A 703 27.78 39.79 6.62
N ILE A 704 26.63 39.17 6.88
CA ILE A 704 26.24 38.68 8.20
C ILE A 704 26.99 37.37 8.48
N LEU A 705 27.00 36.46 7.51
CA LEU A 705 27.68 35.17 7.61
C LEU A 705 29.18 35.36 7.92
N ILE A 706 29.86 36.24 7.19
CA ILE A 706 31.27 36.60 7.42
C ILE A 706 31.52 36.98 8.88
N LYS A 707 30.74 37.92 9.43
CA LYS A 707 30.92 38.42 10.81
C LYS A 707 30.80 37.30 11.85
N VAL A 708 29.92 36.33 11.63
CA VAL A 708 29.81 35.16 12.50
C VAL A 708 31.02 34.24 12.31
N LEU A 709 31.32 33.83 11.08
CA LEU A 709 32.38 32.85 10.79
C LEU A 709 33.78 33.32 11.23
N GLU A 710 34.06 34.62 11.22
CA GLU A 710 35.31 35.21 11.72
C GLU A 710 35.61 34.89 13.21
N THR A 711 34.57 34.62 14.00
CA THR A 711 34.71 34.33 15.44
C THR A 711 34.92 32.85 15.77
N MET A 712 34.86 31.95 14.77
CA MET A 712 34.66 30.52 14.99
C MET A 712 35.81 29.65 14.44
N LYS A 713 35.90 28.42 14.95
CA LYS A 713 36.77 27.37 14.43
C LYS A 713 35.91 26.18 14.02
N LYS A 714 36.17 25.60 12.84
CA LYS A 714 35.38 24.51 12.24
C LYS A 714 33.85 24.80 12.20
N PRO A 715 33.42 25.91 11.58
CA PRO A 715 32.00 26.21 11.44
C PRO A 715 31.29 25.19 10.54
N TRP A 716 30.10 24.78 10.94
CA TRP A 716 29.19 23.94 10.16
C TRP A 716 27.94 24.75 9.81
N VAL A 717 27.74 25.15 8.56
CA VAL A 717 26.67 26.08 8.15
C VAL A 717 25.50 25.31 7.55
N TYR A 718 24.31 25.43 8.16
CA TYR A 718 23.07 24.90 7.61
C TYR A 718 22.38 25.93 6.71
N ILE A 719 21.90 25.49 5.53
CA ILE A 719 21.19 26.34 4.56
C ILE A 719 19.98 25.55 4.02
N SER A 720 18.75 26.01 4.28
CA SER A 720 17.58 25.52 3.54
C SER A 720 17.52 26.19 2.17
N GLY A 721 17.57 25.41 1.08
CA GLY A 721 17.46 25.98 -0.26
C GLY A 721 17.38 24.93 -1.38
N PRO A 722 16.89 25.27 -2.59
CA PRO A 722 16.56 26.63 -3.05
C PRO A 722 15.44 27.33 -2.29
N THR A 723 14.42 26.58 -1.88
CA THR A 723 13.31 27.07 -1.04
C THR A 723 13.71 27.09 0.44
N ILE A 724 13.52 28.25 1.08
CA ILE A 724 13.80 28.49 2.50
C ILE A 724 12.59 28.08 3.33
N ASN A 725 12.68 27.02 4.13
CA ASN A 725 11.66 26.72 5.15
C ASN A 725 12.07 27.40 6.47
N PRO A 726 11.26 28.33 7.04
CA PRO A 726 9.82 28.47 6.84
C PRO A 726 9.30 29.63 5.97
N THR A 727 10.16 30.51 5.45
CA THR A 727 9.70 31.76 4.78
C THR A 727 9.08 31.54 3.40
N GLY A 728 9.36 30.41 2.75
CA GLY A 728 8.98 30.12 1.37
C GLY A 728 9.71 30.96 0.32
N LEU A 729 10.73 31.74 0.70
CA LEU A 729 11.52 32.53 -0.23
C LEU A 729 12.59 31.69 -0.94
N LEU A 730 13.07 32.20 -2.08
CA LEU A 730 14.06 31.54 -2.92
C LEU A 730 15.43 32.21 -2.89
N TYR A 731 16.48 31.43 -2.72
CA TYR A 731 17.84 31.86 -3.04
C TYR A 731 18.10 31.79 -4.55
N SER A 732 18.72 32.83 -5.09
CA SER A 732 19.29 32.86 -6.44
C SER A 732 20.68 32.23 -6.48
N ASN A 733 21.15 31.86 -7.68
CA ASN A 733 22.52 31.36 -7.88
C ASN A 733 23.59 32.35 -7.39
N GLN A 734 23.39 33.65 -7.58
CA GLN A 734 24.36 34.66 -7.14
C GLN A 734 24.41 34.78 -5.60
N GLU A 735 23.27 34.73 -4.92
CA GLU A 735 23.24 34.71 -3.45
C GLU A 735 23.96 33.48 -2.91
N MET A 736 23.73 32.30 -3.51
CA MET A 736 24.44 31.06 -3.12
C MET A 736 25.94 31.10 -3.43
N GLU A 737 26.36 31.68 -4.56
CA GLU A 737 27.78 31.84 -4.88
C GLU A 737 28.51 32.68 -3.83
N ASN A 738 27.90 33.79 -3.41
CA ASN A 738 28.44 34.66 -2.36
C ASN A 738 28.50 33.94 -0.99
N ILE A 739 27.40 33.27 -0.59
CA ILE A 739 27.32 32.51 0.67
C ILE A 739 28.35 31.38 0.72
N LEU A 740 28.46 30.58 -0.35
CA LEU A 740 29.41 29.48 -0.43
C LEU A 740 30.86 29.96 -0.52
N SER A 741 31.13 31.10 -1.16
CA SER A 741 32.45 31.74 -1.17
C SER A 741 32.88 32.19 0.22
N ALA A 742 31.97 32.77 1.02
CA ALA A 742 32.23 33.09 2.41
C ALA A 742 32.51 31.83 3.25
N CYS A 743 31.67 30.79 3.13
CA CYS A 743 31.91 29.49 3.78
C CYS A 743 33.29 28.90 3.43
N ALA A 744 33.68 28.93 2.15
CA ALA A 744 34.96 28.41 1.67
C ALA A 744 36.16 29.19 2.21
N ARG A 745 36.03 30.52 2.36
CA ARG A 745 37.07 31.36 2.98
C ARG A 745 37.43 30.92 4.40
N PHE A 746 36.44 30.46 5.17
CA PHE A 746 36.62 30.00 6.55
C PHE A 746 36.75 28.48 6.70
N GLY A 747 36.77 27.72 5.60
CA GLY A 747 36.87 26.26 5.63
C GLY A 747 35.66 25.59 6.29
N ALA A 748 34.46 26.14 6.07
CA ALA A 748 33.23 25.64 6.68
C ALA A 748 32.76 24.32 6.05
N ARG A 749 32.17 23.45 6.88
CA ARG A 749 31.35 22.32 6.41
C ARG A 749 29.95 22.87 6.12
N VAL A 750 29.44 22.74 4.89
CA VAL A 750 28.11 23.28 4.53
C VAL A 750 27.12 22.13 4.33
N VAL A 751 25.94 22.25 4.94
CA VAL A 751 24.80 21.36 4.72
C VAL A 751 23.72 22.16 4.00
N ILE A 752 23.52 21.88 2.71
CA ILE A 752 22.41 22.45 1.93
C ILE A 752 21.25 21.46 2.00
N ASP A 753 20.11 21.87 2.57
CA ASP A 753 18.89 21.06 2.60
C ASP A 753 17.89 21.49 1.53
N THR A 754 17.66 20.58 0.57
CA THR A 754 16.71 20.70 -0.53
C THR A 754 15.36 20.03 -0.25
N SER A 755 15.12 19.54 0.98
CA SER A 755 13.91 18.78 1.35
C SER A 755 12.62 19.58 1.19
N PHE A 756 12.67 20.90 1.30
CA PHE A 756 11.51 21.80 1.21
C PHE A 756 11.34 22.46 -0.17
N SER A 757 12.13 22.03 -1.17
CA SER A 757 12.16 22.58 -2.53
C SER A 757 11.47 21.65 -3.55
N GLY A 758 11.34 22.07 -4.80
CA GLY A 758 10.64 21.35 -5.88
C GLY A 758 9.15 21.68 -5.99
N LEU A 759 8.73 22.78 -5.37
CA LEU A 759 7.38 23.36 -5.39
C LEU A 759 7.46 24.89 -5.57
N GLU A 760 8.39 25.33 -6.42
CA GLU A 760 8.64 26.74 -6.70
C GLU A 760 7.54 27.34 -7.58
N PHE A 761 7.05 28.53 -7.22
CA PHE A 761 6.03 29.23 -8.01
C PHE A 761 6.68 29.86 -9.26
N GLU A 762 5.89 30.18 -10.29
CA GLU A 762 6.39 30.83 -11.52
C GLU A 762 6.86 32.27 -11.21
N TYR A 763 8.13 32.40 -10.81
CA TYR A 763 8.79 33.66 -10.50
C TYR A 763 9.69 34.09 -11.67
N GLU A 764 9.35 35.21 -12.33
CA GLU A 764 10.14 35.74 -13.44
C GLU A 764 11.61 35.95 -13.05
N GLY A 765 12.51 35.33 -13.80
CA GLY A 765 13.96 35.52 -13.65
C GLY A 765 14.66 34.71 -12.56
N TRP A 766 13.99 33.79 -11.84
CA TRP A 766 14.70 32.89 -10.89
C TRP A 766 15.64 31.91 -11.62
N GLY A 767 15.16 31.27 -12.69
CA GLY A 767 15.98 30.47 -13.60
C GLY A 767 16.52 29.14 -13.06
N GLY A 768 16.08 28.70 -11.87
CA GLY A 768 16.53 27.45 -11.25
C GLY A 768 17.90 27.54 -10.58
N TRP A 769 18.38 26.42 -10.04
CA TRP A 769 19.70 26.32 -9.39
C TRP A 769 20.73 25.59 -10.26
N ASN A 770 21.96 26.08 -10.26
CA ASN A 770 23.13 25.42 -10.84
C ASN A 770 24.35 25.59 -9.92
N LEU A 771 24.35 24.80 -8.84
CA LEU A 771 25.41 24.80 -7.83
C LEU A 771 26.77 24.38 -8.40
N GLY A 772 26.81 23.54 -9.44
CA GLY A 772 28.06 23.07 -10.05
C GLY A 772 28.89 24.20 -10.66
N SER A 773 28.24 25.19 -11.27
CA SER A 773 28.90 26.42 -11.74
C SER A 773 29.58 27.15 -10.56
N CYS A 774 28.84 27.41 -9.48
CA CYS A 774 29.35 28.10 -8.30
C CYS A 774 30.48 27.32 -7.60
N LEU A 775 30.30 26.01 -7.40
CA LEU A 775 31.28 25.14 -6.73
C LEU A 775 32.57 25.03 -7.55
N SER A 776 32.51 24.92 -8.88
CA SER A 776 33.71 24.82 -9.73
C SER A 776 34.65 26.04 -9.61
N LYS A 777 34.09 27.25 -9.47
CA LYS A 777 34.85 28.48 -9.21
C LYS A 777 35.55 28.42 -7.85
N ILE A 778 34.86 27.94 -6.83
CA ILE A 778 35.31 27.90 -5.43
C ILE A 778 36.40 26.83 -5.23
N SER A 779 36.22 25.62 -5.77
CA SER A 779 37.16 24.51 -5.64
C SER A 779 38.56 24.80 -6.20
N SER A 780 38.69 25.80 -7.07
CA SER A 780 39.96 26.24 -7.67
C SER A 780 40.79 27.17 -6.77
N SER A 781 40.22 27.64 -5.64
CA SER A 781 40.83 28.68 -4.78
C SER A 781 40.59 28.51 -3.27
N GLY A 782 39.88 27.48 -2.84
CA GLY A 782 39.33 27.33 -1.49
C GLY A 782 40.24 26.68 -0.43
N ASN A 783 39.79 26.75 0.82
CA ASN A 783 40.38 26.08 1.98
C ASN A 783 40.11 24.55 1.92
N PRO A 784 41.10 23.67 2.17
CA PRO A 784 40.92 22.21 2.06
C PRO A 784 39.94 21.61 3.07
N SER A 785 39.54 22.33 4.12
CA SER A 785 38.51 21.90 5.08
C SER A 785 37.07 22.17 4.60
N PHE A 786 36.90 22.99 3.55
CA PHE A 786 35.59 23.31 3.00
C PHE A 786 35.02 22.11 2.25
N CYS A 787 33.80 21.71 2.58
CA CYS A 787 33.01 20.77 1.77
C CYS A 787 31.53 21.14 1.81
N VAL A 788 30.77 20.62 0.85
CA VAL A 788 29.32 20.86 0.75
C VAL A 788 28.62 19.52 0.63
N SER A 789 27.74 19.26 1.58
CA SER A 789 26.84 18.09 1.62
C SER A 789 25.44 18.52 1.17
N LEU A 790 24.77 17.67 0.40
CA LEU A 790 23.40 17.92 -0.07
C LEU A 790 22.43 16.97 0.63
N LEU A 791 21.61 17.51 1.53
CA LEU A 791 20.48 16.82 2.13
C LEU A 791 19.24 17.04 1.24
N GLY A 792 18.37 16.03 1.14
CA GLY A 792 17.11 16.19 0.41
C GLY A 792 16.06 15.13 0.71
N GLY A 793 14.81 15.57 0.80
CA GLY A 793 13.60 14.76 0.77
C GLY A 793 12.96 14.74 -0.61
N LEU A 794 12.21 13.67 -0.90
CA LEU A 794 11.49 13.49 -2.16
C LEU A 794 9.95 13.50 -2.00
N SER A 795 9.41 13.42 -0.78
CA SER A 795 7.97 13.37 -0.50
C SER A 795 7.18 14.50 -1.16
N LEU A 796 7.59 15.76 -0.93
CA LEU A 796 6.97 16.95 -1.53
C LEU A 796 7.08 16.96 -3.07
N LYS A 797 8.24 16.57 -3.62
CA LYS A 797 8.57 16.65 -5.05
C LYS A 797 7.89 15.57 -5.90
N LEU A 798 7.55 14.46 -5.25
CA LEU A 798 6.84 13.33 -5.83
C LEU A 798 5.37 13.30 -5.37
N LEU A 799 4.88 14.38 -4.75
CA LEU A 799 3.48 14.61 -4.38
C LEU A 799 2.91 13.48 -3.49
N SER A 800 3.77 12.94 -2.62
CA SER A 800 3.49 11.77 -1.79
C SER A 800 3.55 12.13 -0.31
N GLY A 801 2.37 12.23 0.30
CA GLY A 801 2.24 12.43 1.75
C GLY A 801 2.67 11.22 2.58
N ALA A 802 2.56 9.99 2.03
CA ALA A 802 2.88 8.76 2.75
C ALA A 802 4.33 8.27 2.61
N LEU A 803 4.97 8.49 1.46
CA LEU A 803 6.31 7.94 1.24
C LEU A 803 7.36 8.77 1.98
N LYS A 804 7.93 8.17 3.02
CA LYS A 804 9.07 8.71 3.76
C LYS A 804 10.34 8.26 3.05
N PHE A 805 10.96 9.17 2.30
CA PHE A 805 12.22 8.94 1.60
C PHE A 805 13.09 10.20 1.55
N ALA A 806 14.33 10.07 2.00
CA ALA A 806 15.36 11.10 1.97
C ALA A 806 16.72 10.56 1.53
N PHE A 807 17.56 11.45 1.03
CA PHE A 807 18.93 11.18 0.60
C PHE A 807 19.90 12.22 1.17
N LEU A 808 21.15 11.82 1.30
CA LEU A 808 22.29 12.66 1.64
C LEU A 808 23.43 12.35 0.66
N ALA A 809 23.89 13.36 -0.08
CA ALA A 809 25.08 13.28 -0.91
C ALA A 809 26.30 13.85 -0.17
N LEU A 810 27.36 13.04 -0.05
CA LEU A 810 28.63 13.39 0.58
C LEU A 810 29.78 13.24 -0.43
N ASN A 811 30.71 14.20 -0.45
CA ASN A 811 31.85 14.23 -1.37
C ASN A 811 33.22 14.29 -0.67
N GLU A 812 33.25 14.15 0.67
CA GLU A 812 34.47 14.24 1.46
C GLU A 812 34.69 12.95 2.27
N PRO A 813 35.77 12.18 2.01
CA PRO A 813 35.99 10.85 2.59
C PRO A 813 35.99 10.77 4.11
N ILE A 814 36.55 11.76 4.82
CA ILE A 814 36.62 11.76 6.29
C ILE A 814 35.21 11.93 6.86
N LEU A 815 34.40 12.81 6.27
CA LEU A 815 32.99 12.98 6.64
C LEU A 815 32.16 11.72 6.34
N ILE A 816 32.42 11.03 5.23
CA ILE A 816 31.80 9.74 4.89
C ILE A 816 32.11 8.68 5.95
N GLU A 817 33.39 8.49 6.30
CA GLU A 817 33.82 7.53 7.32
C GLU A 817 33.24 7.88 8.71
N ALA A 818 33.23 9.17 9.06
CA ALA A 818 32.60 9.66 10.29
C ALA A 818 31.10 9.35 10.32
N PHE A 819 30.38 9.57 9.22
CA PHE A 819 28.94 9.29 9.13
C PHE A 819 28.64 7.81 9.33
N HIS A 820 29.35 6.91 8.64
CA HIS A 820 29.21 5.45 8.79
C HIS A 820 29.61 4.93 10.18
N SER A 821 30.32 5.72 10.99
CA SER A 821 30.64 5.36 12.38
C SER A 821 29.41 5.43 13.33
N PHE A 822 28.32 6.07 12.90
CA PHE A 822 27.05 6.18 13.63
C PHE A 822 25.98 5.23 13.02
N PRO A 823 25.72 4.07 13.64
CA PRO A 823 24.65 3.15 13.21
C PRO A 823 23.27 3.68 13.63
N GLY A 824 22.22 2.89 13.42
CA GLY A 824 20.85 3.24 13.81
C GLY A 824 20.10 4.13 12.81
N LEU A 825 20.64 4.33 11.60
CA LEU A 825 19.89 4.95 10.51
C LEU A 825 18.90 3.94 9.89
N SER A 826 17.60 4.24 9.96
CA SER A 826 16.56 3.50 9.25
C SER A 826 16.74 3.62 7.73
N LYS A 827 16.59 2.50 7.02
CA LYS A 827 16.78 2.41 5.57
C LYS A 827 15.43 2.30 4.86
N PRO A 828 15.24 2.93 3.69
CA PRO A 828 14.02 2.78 2.91
C PRO A 828 13.79 1.32 2.47
N HIS A 829 12.55 0.88 2.57
CA HIS A 829 12.11 -0.45 2.16
C HIS A 829 12.27 -0.65 0.64
N CYS A 830 12.36 -1.90 0.18
CA CYS A 830 12.44 -2.21 -1.25
C CYS A 830 11.27 -1.65 -2.07
N THR A 831 10.05 -1.62 -1.52
CA THR A 831 8.87 -1.03 -2.20
C THR A 831 8.96 0.48 -2.32
N ASP A 832 9.44 1.18 -1.28
CA ASP A 832 9.62 2.63 -1.30
C ASP A 832 10.65 3.00 -2.37
N LYS A 833 11.79 2.30 -2.40
CA LYS A 833 12.81 2.46 -3.45
C LYS A 833 12.25 2.27 -4.85
N TYR A 834 11.48 1.20 -5.07
CA TYR A 834 10.81 0.95 -6.36
C TYR A 834 9.87 2.11 -6.74
N THR A 835 9.00 2.51 -5.82
CA THR A 835 8.03 3.59 -6.07
C THR A 835 8.74 4.92 -6.35
N ILE A 836 9.77 5.28 -5.58
CA ILE A 836 10.59 6.48 -5.80
C ILE A 836 11.27 6.45 -7.18
N LYS A 837 11.88 5.31 -7.56
CA LYS A 837 12.50 5.13 -8.88
C LYS A 837 11.48 5.30 -10.00
N LYS A 838 10.29 4.69 -9.86
CA LYS A 838 9.21 4.79 -10.85
C LYS A 838 8.68 6.21 -10.97
N LEU A 839 8.46 6.91 -9.86
CA LEU A 839 7.96 8.29 -9.86
C LEU A 839 8.99 9.29 -10.41
N LEU A 840 10.28 9.10 -10.15
CA LEU A 840 11.33 9.89 -10.81
C LEU A 840 11.32 9.67 -12.34
N SER A 841 11.19 8.43 -12.80
CA SER A 841 11.08 8.14 -14.25
C SER A 841 9.80 8.72 -14.89
N LEU A 842 8.67 8.72 -14.16
CA LEU A 842 7.42 9.36 -14.60
C LEU A 842 7.49 10.89 -14.57
N ARG A 843 8.36 11.47 -13.75
CA ARG A 843 8.60 12.93 -13.72
C ARG A 843 9.34 13.43 -14.96
N GLU A 844 10.18 12.60 -15.58
CA GLU A 844 10.91 12.95 -16.81
C GLU A 844 10.06 12.79 -18.10
N GLN A 845 8.84 12.26 -18.00
CA GLN A 845 7.95 12.03 -19.15
C GLN A 845 7.00 13.21 -19.38
N LYS A 846 6.75 13.53 -20.67
CA LYS A 846 5.79 14.56 -21.09
C LYS A 846 4.36 14.08 -20.85
N GLY A 847 3.52 14.88 -20.18
CA GLY A 847 2.24 14.43 -19.64
C GLY A 847 2.37 13.69 -18.29
N GLY A 848 3.57 13.70 -17.70
CA GLY A 848 3.92 12.93 -16.52
C GLY A 848 3.72 13.68 -15.20
N LEU A 849 4.48 13.28 -14.18
CA LEU A 849 4.27 13.78 -12.80
C LEU A 849 4.52 15.29 -12.65
N LEU A 850 5.36 15.89 -13.51
CA LEU A 850 5.59 17.35 -13.55
C LEU A 850 4.31 18.14 -13.84
N ASP A 851 3.53 17.71 -14.82
CA ASP A 851 2.33 18.44 -15.23
C ASP A 851 1.27 18.45 -14.12
N VAL A 852 1.21 17.38 -13.31
CA VAL A 852 0.38 17.32 -12.11
C VAL A 852 0.94 18.18 -10.97
N ALA A 853 2.26 18.20 -10.79
CA ALA A 853 2.91 19.06 -9.80
C ALA A 853 2.61 20.55 -10.07
N MET A 854 2.62 20.98 -11.33
CA MET A 854 2.31 22.36 -11.71
C MET A 854 0.90 22.80 -11.30
N GLU A 855 -0.10 21.91 -11.35
CA GLU A 855 -1.46 22.26 -10.91
C GLU A 855 -1.52 22.40 -9.38
N GLN A 856 -0.82 21.53 -8.63
CA GLN A 856 -0.76 21.64 -7.18
C GLN A 856 0.07 22.86 -6.72
N ILE A 857 1.10 23.23 -7.48
CA ILE A 857 1.84 24.50 -7.33
C ILE A 857 0.91 25.71 -7.50
N ARG A 858 -0.01 25.72 -8.48
CA ARG A 858 -1.01 26.79 -8.64
C ARG A 858 -1.98 26.88 -7.47
N ILE A 859 -2.43 25.74 -6.92
CA ILE A 859 -3.26 25.71 -5.71
C ILE A 859 -2.53 26.39 -4.54
N LEU A 860 -1.27 26.02 -4.30
CA LEU A 860 -0.44 26.65 -3.25
C LEU A 860 -0.21 28.14 -3.50
N GLU A 861 0.09 28.55 -4.74
CA GLU A 861 0.29 29.95 -5.09
C GLU A 861 -0.98 30.78 -4.88
N ASN A 862 -2.16 30.24 -5.24
CA ASN A 862 -3.44 30.89 -5.03
C ASN A 862 -3.78 31.02 -3.54
N ARG A 863 -3.59 29.95 -2.75
CA ARG A 863 -3.75 30.00 -1.28
C ARG A 863 -2.80 31.02 -0.64
N ALA A 864 -1.57 31.15 -1.13
CA ALA A 864 -0.63 32.17 -0.68
C ALA A 864 -1.04 33.61 -1.07
N LYS A 865 -1.72 33.80 -2.22
CA LYS A 865 -2.26 35.10 -2.64
C LYS A 865 -3.42 35.55 -1.75
N CYS A 866 -4.30 34.65 -1.34
CA CYS A 866 -5.47 34.93 -0.48
C CYS A 866 -5.15 35.44 0.94
N LEU A 867 -3.90 35.76 1.28
CA LEU A 867 -3.50 35.95 2.69
C LEU A 867 -2.82 37.29 3.03
N LYS A 868 -2.66 38.30 2.15
CA LYS A 868 -1.42 39.13 2.22
C LYS A 868 -1.40 40.72 2.14
N GLU A 869 -2.45 41.49 1.85
CA GLU A 869 -2.23 42.91 1.38
C GLU A 869 -2.89 44.05 2.22
N VAL A 870 -2.24 45.14 2.74
CA VAL A 870 -0.81 45.51 3.08
C VAL A 870 -0.80 46.68 4.14
N THR A 871 0.21 46.82 5.03
CA THR A 871 1.15 48.01 5.28
C THR A 871 1.77 48.08 6.72
N VAL A 872 2.98 48.65 6.87
CA VAL A 872 4.09 48.23 7.79
C VAL A 872 4.63 49.31 8.78
N SER A 873 5.16 48.94 9.98
CA SER A 873 6.46 49.44 10.59
C SER A 873 6.82 48.90 12.02
N PRO A 874 8.12 48.88 12.47
CA PRO A 874 8.62 48.04 13.59
C PRO A 874 9.40 48.77 14.74
N LEU A 875 9.87 48.04 15.79
CA LEU A 875 10.99 48.41 16.72
C LEU A 875 11.50 47.21 17.60
N HIS A 876 12.63 47.40 18.33
CA HIS A 876 13.58 46.42 18.94
C HIS A 876 13.64 46.47 20.52
N PRO A 877 14.59 45.83 21.28
CA PRO A 877 14.85 44.38 21.54
C PRO A 877 15.17 44.04 23.05
N GLU A 878 15.78 42.85 23.33
CA GLU A 878 16.85 42.52 24.36
C GLU A 878 16.72 41.15 25.10
N THR A 879 17.80 40.68 25.76
CA THR A 879 18.25 39.28 25.91
C THR A 879 18.70 38.86 27.34
N ALA A 880 18.91 37.54 27.58
CA ALA A 880 19.80 36.99 28.63
C ALA A 880 20.18 35.50 28.39
N GLU A 881 21.36 35.06 28.87
CA GLU A 881 21.96 33.70 28.67
C GLU A 881 22.15 32.92 30.00
N ASN A 882 22.42 31.59 29.94
CA ASN A 882 23.60 30.92 30.57
C ASN A 882 23.57 29.37 30.61
N GLY A 883 24.77 28.75 30.51
CA GLY A 883 25.20 27.66 31.41
C GLY A 883 25.15 26.18 30.93
N LEU A 884 26.32 25.51 30.91
CA LEU A 884 26.55 24.12 30.45
C LEU A 884 26.85 23.11 31.58
N SER A 885 26.61 21.82 31.30
CA SER A 885 27.50 20.71 31.71
C SER A 885 27.33 19.48 30.79
N ASP A 886 28.43 18.83 30.41
CA ASP A 886 28.45 17.64 29.55
C ASP A 886 28.38 16.33 30.36
N ASP A 887 27.49 15.43 29.94
CA ASP A 887 27.42 14.04 30.43
C ASP A 887 27.74 13.09 29.27
N VAL A 888 28.70 12.19 29.48
CA VAL A 888 29.18 11.22 28.48
C VAL A 888 28.56 9.85 28.73
N VAL A 889 27.89 9.30 27.72
CA VAL A 889 27.27 7.97 27.80
C VAL A 889 28.32 6.87 27.63
N THR A 890 28.49 6.03 28.64
CA THR A 890 29.34 4.83 28.58
C THR A 890 28.46 3.57 28.52
N VAL A 891 28.67 2.71 27.53
CA VAL A 891 27.99 1.42 27.38
C VAL A 891 28.99 0.28 27.59
N ILE A 892 28.65 -0.61 28.53
CA ILE A 892 29.35 -1.89 28.73
C ILE A 892 28.51 -3.00 28.09
N GLU A 893 29.15 -3.81 27.24
CA GLU A 893 28.52 -5.00 26.65
C GLU A 893 28.41 -6.11 27.70
N ALA A 894 27.29 -6.83 27.71
CA ALA A 894 27.04 -7.92 28.66
C ALA A 894 26.37 -9.13 27.99
N PRO A 895 26.57 -10.35 28.53
CA PRO A 895 25.91 -11.55 28.04
C PRO A 895 24.40 -11.53 28.34
N ARG A 896 23.61 -12.12 27.44
CA ARG A 896 22.14 -12.21 27.50
C ARG A 896 21.58 -13.06 28.67
N GLN A 897 22.39 -13.90 29.33
CA GLN A 897 21.94 -14.75 30.44
C GLN A 897 21.59 -13.92 31.68
N SER A 898 20.41 -14.16 32.27
CA SER A 898 19.88 -13.30 33.33
C SER A 898 20.76 -13.31 34.59
N ASP A 899 21.29 -14.45 35.00
CA ASP A 899 22.14 -14.56 36.21
C ASP A 899 23.40 -13.67 36.12
N LEU A 900 24.08 -13.71 34.97
CA LEU A 900 25.29 -12.91 34.71
C LEU A 900 24.93 -11.42 34.59
N MET A 901 23.83 -11.09 33.92
CA MET A 901 23.32 -9.72 33.84
C MET A 901 23.00 -9.16 35.23
N ILE A 902 22.33 -9.94 36.10
CA ILE A 902 22.01 -9.56 37.49
C ILE A 902 23.29 -9.34 38.31
N GLU A 903 24.31 -10.19 38.16
CA GLU A 903 25.59 -10.01 38.83
C GLU A 903 26.28 -8.70 38.38
N LEU A 904 26.29 -8.42 37.08
CA LEU A 904 26.83 -7.18 36.53
C LEU A 904 26.05 -5.95 37.01
N ILE A 905 24.72 -6.00 37.03
CA ILE A 905 23.84 -4.94 37.58
C ILE A 905 24.21 -4.65 39.04
N LYS A 906 24.33 -5.68 39.88
CA LYS A 906 24.63 -5.55 41.31
C LYS A 906 26.04 -5.02 41.59
N ARG A 907 27.03 -5.39 40.74
CA ARG A 907 28.42 -4.95 40.87
C ARG A 907 28.67 -3.55 40.30
N LEU A 908 28.16 -3.25 39.12
CA LEU A 908 28.47 -2.04 38.35
C LEU A 908 27.46 -0.91 38.59
N LYS A 909 26.26 -1.23 39.08
CA LYS A 909 25.16 -0.29 39.37
C LYS A 909 24.85 0.67 38.19
N PRO A 910 24.54 0.13 37.00
CA PRO A 910 24.23 0.97 35.84
C PRO A 910 22.94 1.76 36.03
N GLN A 911 22.86 2.91 35.39
CA GLN A 911 21.65 3.73 35.40
C GLN A 911 20.58 3.22 34.42
N VAL A 912 21.00 2.60 33.31
CA VAL A 912 20.09 1.96 32.34
C VAL A 912 20.60 0.56 32.00
N VAL A 913 19.69 -0.39 31.89
CA VAL A 913 19.94 -1.75 31.39
C VAL A 913 19.07 -1.97 30.16
N VAL A 914 19.68 -2.42 29.07
CA VAL A 914 18.96 -2.86 27.86
C VAL A 914 19.32 -4.32 27.59
N THR A 915 18.37 -5.25 27.71
CA THR A 915 18.68 -6.68 27.56
C THR A 915 17.55 -7.46 26.92
N GLY A 916 17.90 -8.49 26.15
CA GLY A 916 16.98 -9.58 25.82
C GLY A 916 16.82 -10.56 26.99
N ILE A 917 16.08 -11.64 26.74
CA ILE A 917 16.03 -12.84 27.60
C ILE A 917 16.49 -14.04 26.76
N ALA A 918 17.23 -15.00 27.34
CA ALA A 918 17.61 -16.21 26.63
C ALA A 918 16.38 -17.13 26.40
N HIS A 919 16.34 -17.88 25.30
CA HIS A 919 15.14 -18.62 24.89
C HIS A 919 14.66 -19.67 25.93
N PHE A 920 15.59 -20.25 26.71
CA PHE A 920 15.24 -21.17 27.81
C PHE A 920 14.72 -20.46 29.07
N GLU A 921 15.11 -19.20 29.29
CA GLU A 921 14.67 -18.37 30.43
C GLU A 921 13.28 -17.77 30.16
N ALA A 922 12.98 -17.44 28.90
CA ALA A 922 11.74 -16.82 28.46
C ALA A 922 10.47 -17.65 28.75
N VAL A 923 10.59 -18.94 29.06
CA VAL A 923 9.47 -19.85 29.38
C VAL A 923 8.77 -19.47 30.70
N THR A 924 9.48 -18.87 31.66
CA THR A 924 8.91 -18.51 32.98
C THR A 924 9.15 -17.05 33.32
N SER A 925 8.34 -16.48 34.21
CA SER A 925 8.54 -15.10 34.65
C SER A 925 9.73 -14.92 35.60
N SER A 926 10.45 -15.99 36.00
CA SER A 926 11.46 -15.93 37.05
C SER A 926 12.62 -15.00 36.72
N ALA A 927 13.26 -15.19 35.55
CA ALA A 927 14.37 -14.35 35.10
C ALA A 927 13.95 -12.88 34.94
N PHE A 928 12.75 -12.64 34.42
CA PHE A 928 12.21 -11.29 34.26
C PHE A 928 11.95 -10.60 35.60
N VAL A 929 11.34 -11.29 36.57
CA VAL A 929 11.12 -10.78 37.93
C VAL A 929 12.46 -10.48 38.62
N GLN A 930 13.45 -11.37 38.51
CA GLN A 930 14.77 -11.13 39.09
C GLN A 930 15.51 -9.94 38.45
N LEU A 931 15.33 -9.69 37.15
CA LEU A 931 15.85 -8.49 36.47
C LEU A 931 15.10 -7.22 36.93
N LEU A 932 13.78 -7.27 37.08
CA LEU A 932 12.97 -6.16 37.62
C LEU A 932 13.40 -5.82 39.06
N ASP A 933 13.57 -6.84 39.92
CA ASP A 933 14.00 -6.68 41.30
C ASP A 933 15.42 -6.11 41.36
N ALA A 934 16.38 -6.69 40.63
CA ALA A 934 17.78 -6.24 40.64
C ALA A 934 17.97 -4.82 40.09
N THR A 935 17.17 -4.41 39.11
CA THR A 935 17.19 -3.01 38.61
C THR A 935 16.48 -2.05 39.56
N GLY A 936 15.36 -2.48 40.16
CA GLY A 936 14.61 -1.71 41.16
C GLY A 936 15.40 -1.50 42.47
N GLU A 937 16.17 -2.50 42.92
CA GLU A 937 17.06 -2.40 44.10
C GLU A 937 18.07 -1.25 44.01
N ILE A 938 18.47 -0.85 42.80
CA ILE A 938 19.51 0.16 42.56
C ILE A 938 19.02 1.43 41.85
N GLY A 939 17.72 1.56 41.55
CA GLY A 939 17.17 2.71 40.83
C GLY A 939 17.49 2.76 39.33
N SER A 940 17.76 1.62 38.72
CA SER A 940 18.09 1.50 37.28
C SER A 940 16.83 1.38 36.41
N ARG A 941 16.86 1.93 35.19
CA ARG A 941 15.79 1.71 34.19
C ARG A 941 16.04 0.42 33.41
N LEU A 942 15.01 -0.39 33.22
CA LEU A 942 15.08 -1.63 32.43
C LEU A 942 14.34 -1.48 31.10
N PHE A 943 15.05 -1.64 29.98
CA PHE A 943 14.48 -1.84 28.65
C PHE A 943 14.64 -3.30 28.26
N LEU A 944 13.55 -4.05 28.26
CA LEU A 944 13.56 -5.47 27.95
C LEU A 944 13.18 -5.71 26.49
N ASP A 945 14.10 -6.23 25.68
CA ASP A 945 13.80 -6.65 24.30
C ASP A 945 13.19 -8.05 24.27
N ILE A 946 11.93 -8.16 23.85
CA ILE A 946 11.27 -9.45 23.64
C ILE A 946 11.05 -9.79 22.17
N SER A 947 11.61 -9.01 21.25
CA SER A 947 11.43 -9.17 19.80
C SER A 947 11.66 -10.61 19.31
N ASP A 948 12.74 -11.24 19.77
CA ASP A 948 13.11 -12.61 19.36
C ASP A 948 12.12 -13.69 19.88
N HIS A 949 11.16 -13.32 20.75
CA HIS A 949 10.15 -14.18 21.35
C HIS A 949 8.70 -13.70 21.11
N PHE A 950 8.48 -12.65 20.33
CA PHE A 950 7.15 -12.09 20.08
C PHE A 950 6.49 -12.70 18.84
N GLU A 951 5.46 -13.51 19.04
CA GLU A 951 4.79 -14.28 17.98
C GLU A 951 3.49 -13.62 17.50
N LEU A 952 3.32 -13.48 16.18
CA LEU A 952 2.12 -12.95 15.54
C LEU A 952 1.23 -14.10 15.03
N SER A 953 0.70 -14.88 15.97
CA SER A 953 -0.13 -16.06 15.69
C SER A 953 -1.56 -15.90 16.20
N SER A 954 -2.48 -16.70 15.65
CA SER A 954 -3.84 -16.90 16.20
C SER A 954 -3.85 -17.79 17.46
N LEU A 955 -2.72 -18.45 17.77
CA LEU A 955 -2.49 -19.21 19.00
C LEU A 955 -1.06 -18.92 19.54
N PRO A 956 -0.75 -17.65 19.87
CA PRO A 956 0.62 -17.25 20.15
C PRO A 956 1.14 -17.86 21.46
N GLY A 957 2.38 -18.33 21.42
CA GLY A 957 3.08 -18.81 22.61
C GLY A 957 3.10 -17.74 23.72
N THR A 958 2.76 -18.14 24.95
CA THR A 958 2.84 -17.24 26.10
C THR A 958 4.19 -17.38 26.79
N ILE A 959 5.03 -16.35 26.69
CA ILE A 959 6.28 -16.24 27.44
C ILE A 959 6.06 -15.69 28.86
N GLY A 960 7.04 -15.91 29.73
CA GLY A 960 7.03 -15.47 31.12
C GLY A 960 6.79 -13.97 31.32
N VAL A 961 7.31 -13.14 30.41
CA VAL A 961 7.11 -11.67 30.42
C VAL A 961 5.63 -11.32 30.22
N LEU A 962 5.00 -11.86 29.18
CA LEU A 962 3.58 -11.60 28.87
C LEU A 962 2.66 -12.21 29.94
N LYS A 963 3.03 -13.37 30.51
CA LYS A 963 2.35 -13.99 31.65
C LYS A 963 2.45 -13.17 32.94
N TYR A 964 3.54 -12.43 33.15
CA TYR A 964 3.65 -11.49 34.25
C TYR A 964 2.71 -10.30 34.03
N LEU A 965 2.73 -9.70 32.83
CA LEU A 965 1.95 -8.51 32.48
C LEU A 965 0.43 -8.70 32.52
N SER A 966 -0.06 -9.93 32.36
CA SER A 966 -1.50 -10.22 32.50
C SER A 966 -1.96 -10.22 33.95
N GLY A 967 -1.11 -10.65 34.89
CA GLY A 967 -1.41 -10.71 36.33
C GLY A 967 -0.96 -9.48 37.14
N THR A 968 0.03 -8.74 36.65
CA THR A 968 0.70 -7.65 37.38
C THR A 968 0.98 -6.46 36.44
N PRO A 969 0.76 -5.20 36.87
CA PRO A 969 1.18 -4.02 36.09
C PRO A 969 2.70 -4.00 35.86
N LEU A 970 3.15 -3.44 34.72
CA LEU A 970 4.59 -3.21 34.52
C LEU A 970 5.10 -2.14 35.51
N PRO A 971 6.20 -2.38 36.26
CA PRO A 971 6.80 -1.36 37.12
C PRO A 971 7.27 -0.12 36.36
N SER A 972 7.18 1.06 36.97
CA SER A 972 7.49 2.34 36.31
C SER A 972 8.97 2.50 35.90
N HIS A 973 9.89 1.72 36.47
CA HIS A 973 11.28 1.68 36.01
C HIS A 973 11.50 0.85 34.74
N ALA A 974 10.49 0.15 34.24
CA ALA A 974 10.61 -0.79 33.13
C ALA A 974 9.80 -0.40 31.88
N ALA A 975 10.32 -0.80 30.73
CA ALA A 975 9.66 -0.73 29.42
C ALA A 975 10.00 -1.98 28.60
N ILE A 976 9.07 -2.42 27.75
CA ILE A 976 9.22 -3.60 26.90
C ILE A 976 9.37 -3.15 25.45
N VAL A 977 10.41 -3.63 24.76
CA VAL A 977 10.68 -3.36 23.33
C VAL A 977 10.26 -4.57 22.49
N CYS A 978 9.48 -4.31 21.44
CA CYS A 978 8.96 -5.32 20.52
C CYS A 978 9.19 -4.87 19.07
N GLY A 979 10.23 -5.39 18.42
CA GLY A 979 10.41 -5.34 16.97
C GLY A 979 9.52 -6.39 16.28
N LEU A 980 9.04 -6.07 15.08
CA LEU A 980 8.19 -6.95 14.28
C LEU A 980 8.96 -7.73 13.19
N VAL A 981 10.29 -7.65 13.22
CA VAL A 981 11.20 -8.18 12.20
C VAL A 981 11.53 -9.65 12.49
N LYS A 982 11.15 -10.55 11.56
CA LYS A 982 11.26 -12.04 11.64
C LYS A 982 10.26 -12.75 12.56
N ASN A 983 9.14 -12.12 12.90
CA ASN A 983 8.11 -12.77 13.71
C ASN A 983 7.53 -14.00 12.98
N GLN A 984 7.06 -14.98 13.76
CA GLN A 984 6.38 -16.15 13.24
C GLN A 984 4.89 -15.82 13.05
N VAL A 985 4.36 -16.14 11.87
CA VAL A 985 2.93 -16.00 11.53
C VAL A 985 2.37 -17.39 11.29
N SER A 986 1.40 -17.79 12.10
CA SER A 986 0.73 -19.09 12.01
C SER A 986 -0.78 -18.93 12.23
N ARG A 987 -1.57 -19.57 11.35
CA ARG A 987 -3.04 -19.54 11.36
C ARG A 987 -3.59 -20.95 11.57
N ALA A 988 -4.72 -21.05 12.25
CA ALA A 988 -5.59 -22.23 12.22
C ALA A 988 -6.67 -22.03 11.14
N GLU A 989 -7.17 -23.12 10.54
CA GLU A 989 -8.22 -23.04 9.52
C GLU A 989 -9.55 -22.51 10.10
N PRO A 990 -10.26 -21.63 9.38
CA PRO A 990 -11.52 -21.03 9.85
C PRO A 990 -12.73 -21.96 9.67
N ASP A 991 -13.71 -21.82 10.57
CA ASP A 991 -15.08 -22.33 10.39
C ASP A 991 -15.97 -21.24 9.76
N GLU A 992 -16.92 -21.62 8.90
CA GLU A 992 -17.62 -20.66 8.03
C GLU A 992 -18.80 -19.95 8.72
N GLY A 993 -18.68 -18.63 8.90
CA GLY A 993 -19.80 -17.71 8.63
C GLY A 993 -20.17 -16.68 9.69
N ARG A 994 -20.04 -15.39 9.32
CA ARG A 994 -21.07 -14.32 9.44
C ARG A 994 -20.55 -13.00 8.85
N THR A 995 -21.47 -12.15 8.38
CA THR A 995 -21.17 -10.90 7.67
C THR A 995 -21.86 -9.67 8.28
N GLN A 996 -21.07 -8.58 8.42
CA GLN A 996 -21.51 -7.17 8.44
C GLN A 996 -22.42 -6.67 9.61
N PRO A 997 -22.66 -5.35 9.80
CA PRO A 997 -22.41 -4.20 8.89
C PRO A 997 -21.74 -2.93 9.49
N GLY A 998 -21.44 -1.96 8.60
CA GLY A 998 -21.57 -0.53 8.92
C GLY A 998 -20.33 0.35 8.68
N LEU A 999 -20.27 1.03 7.53
CA LEU A 999 -19.52 2.30 7.38
C LEU A 999 -20.52 3.41 7.02
N LEU A 1000 -20.42 4.55 7.69
CA LEU A 1000 -21.32 5.70 7.50
C LEU A 1000 -20.77 6.60 6.39
N ILE A 1001 -21.55 6.85 5.35
CA ILE A 1001 -21.21 7.79 4.27
C ILE A 1001 -21.74 9.18 4.66
N ILE A 1002 -20.87 10.18 4.66
CA ILE A 1002 -21.24 11.59 4.54
C ILE A 1002 -20.57 12.10 3.27
N ALA A 1003 -21.37 12.44 2.28
CA ALA A 1003 -20.94 13.23 1.13
C ALA A 1003 -21.25 14.70 1.42
N LEU A 1004 -20.35 15.60 1.04
CA LEU A 1004 -20.59 17.04 0.97
C LEU A 1004 -20.37 17.48 -0.48
N ASP A 1005 -21.32 18.23 -1.02
CA ASP A 1005 -21.19 18.88 -2.33
C ASP A 1005 -20.19 20.03 -2.25
N GLU A 1006 -19.36 20.19 -3.29
CA GLU A 1006 -18.53 21.38 -3.49
C GLU A 1006 -19.25 22.38 -4.42
N GLU A 1007 -19.46 23.62 -3.96
CA GLU A 1007 -19.62 24.78 -4.85
C GLU A 1007 -18.36 25.66 -4.77
N PRO A 1008 -17.65 25.92 -5.88
CA PRO A 1008 -16.46 26.76 -5.86
C PRO A 1008 -16.81 28.25 -5.95
N GLY A 1009 -16.35 29.05 -4.98
CA GLY A 1009 -16.16 30.48 -5.21
C GLY A 1009 -16.47 31.44 -4.05
N LYS A 1010 -15.55 31.55 -3.08
CA LYS A 1010 -15.39 32.77 -2.27
C LYS A 1010 -13.92 33.14 -2.10
N SER A 1011 -13.56 34.36 -2.50
CA SER A 1011 -12.27 34.94 -2.17
C SER A 1011 -12.27 35.35 -0.70
N PHE A 1012 -11.27 34.93 0.06
CA PHE A 1012 -11.16 35.21 1.48
C PHE A 1012 -9.77 35.78 1.81
N ASP A 1013 -9.67 37.08 2.04
CA ASP A 1013 -8.42 37.77 2.41
C ASP A 1013 -8.15 37.66 3.92
N VAL A 1014 -7.86 36.46 4.44
CA VAL A 1014 -8.11 36.17 5.88
C VAL A 1014 -7.05 36.68 6.84
N LEU A 1015 -5.76 36.37 6.63
CA LEU A 1015 -4.74 36.59 7.66
C LEU A 1015 -4.57 38.08 7.99
N GLU A 1016 -4.52 38.96 6.99
CA GLU A 1016 -4.36 40.41 7.23
C GLU A 1016 -5.61 41.05 7.83
N ASN A 1017 -6.81 40.62 7.41
CA ASN A 1017 -8.07 41.02 8.08
C ASN A 1017 -8.13 40.49 9.53
N CYS A 1018 -7.45 39.38 9.82
CA CYS A 1018 -7.23 38.88 11.18
C CYS A 1018 -6.06 39.57 11.91
N GLY A 1019 -5.44 40.61 11.33
CA GLY A 1019 -4.41 41.41 11.97
C GLY A 1019 -3.00 40.81 11.93
N TRP A 1020 -2.66 40.03 10.90
CA TRP A 1020 -1.33 39.48 10.67
C TRP A 1020 -0.61 40.20 9.51
N ASP A 1021 0.69 40.49 9.67
CA ASP A 1021 1.61 41.03 8.66
C ASP A 1021 2.33 39.86 7.97
N VAL A 1022 2.06 39.64 6.67
CA VAL A 1022 2.41 38.40 5.97
C VAL A 1022 3.62 38.54 5.05
N LEU A 1023 4.63 37.69 5.26
CA LEU A 1023 5.73 37.52 4.31
C LEU A 1023 5.28 36.57 3.18
N ARG A 1024 5.29 37.05 1.93
CA ARG A 1024 4.88 36.24 0.77
C ARG A 1024 5.87 35.09 0.54
N PRO A 1025 5.43 33.82 0.48
CA PRO A 1025 6.26 32.76 -0.08
C PRO A 1025 6.36 32.93 -1.61
N CYS A 1026 7.50 32.56 -2.18
CA CYS A 1026 7.70 32.35 -3.62
C CYS A 1026 7.68 30.86 -3.99
N ALA A 1027 7.60 29.96 -3.00
CA ALA A 1027 7.72 28.52 -3.18
C ALA A 1027 7.29 27.74 -1.93
N GLY A 1028 7.07 26.44 -2.11
CA GLY A 1028 6.95 25.48 -1.02
C GLY A 1028 5.56 25.43 -0.38
N VAL A 1029 5.50 24.77 0.78
CA VAL A 1029 4.26 24.52 1.53
C VAL A 1029 4.11 25.40 2.78
N SER A 1030 5.08 26.26 3.06
CA SER A 1030 5.19 27.07 4.28
C SER A 1030 5.18 28.57 3.98
N MET A 1031 4.64 29.35 4.90
CA MET A 1031 4.80 30.80 4.94
C MET A 1031 4.90 31.30 6.38
N VAL A 1032 5.37 32.54 6.58
CA VAL A 1032 5.44 33.18 7.91
C VAL A 1032 4.66 34.48 7.98
N ALA A 1033 4.07 34.74 9.13
CA ALA A 1033 3.32 35.97 9.41
C ALA A 1033 3.48 36.43 10.86
N LYS A 1034 3.44 37.74 11.08
CA LYS A 1034 3.58 38.37 12.39
C LYS A 1034 2.27 38.99 12.87
N PRO A 1035 1.75 38.65 14.07
CA PRO A 1035 0.52 39.24 14.55
C PRO A 1035 0.74 40.64 15.12
N SER A 1036 -0.11 41.59 14.70
CA SER A 1036 -0.17 42.96 15.23
C SER A 1036 -0.60 43.06 16.69
N PHE A 1037 -1.12 41.97 17.26
CA PHE A 1037 -1.70 41.89 18.60
C PHE A 1037 -0.83 41.18 19.64
N LEU A 1038 0.45 40.92 19.34
CA LEU A 1038 1.41 40.47 20.35
C LEU A 1038 1.42 41.44 21.55
N GLY A 1039 1.49 40.89 22.75
CA GLY A 1039 1.42 41.63 24.02
C GLY A 1039 0.00 41.85 24.57
N LYS A 1040 -1.06 41.67 23.78
CA LYS A 1040 -2.45 41.58 24.30
C LYS A 1040 -2.62 40.34 25.18
N ALA A 1041 -3.75 40.26 25.89
CA ALA A 1041 -4.14 39.08 26.66
C ALA A 1041 -5.50 38.55 26.17
N VAL A 1042 -5.69 37.23 26.25
CA VAL A 1042 -6.93 36.54 25.83
C VAL A 1042 -7.42 35.60 26.92
N LYS A 1043 -8.75 35.48 27.06
CA LYS A 1043 -9.38 34.56 28.01
C LYS A 1043 -9.56 33.18 27.38
N VAL A 1044 -9.09 32.16 28.08
CA VAL A 1044 -9.19 30.74 27.68
C VAL A 1044 -9.98 29.98 28.74
N ASN A 1045 -10.99 29.23 28.30
CA ASN A 1045 -11.80 28.39 29.18
C ASN A 1045 -11.20 26.99 29.25
N HIS A 1046 -10.87 26.51 30.45
CA HIS A 1046 -10.34 25.16 30.64
C HIS A 1046 -11.47 24.15 30.90
N SER A 1047 -11.78 23.31 29.91
CA SER A 1047 -12.67 22.15 30.07
C SER A 1047 -11.94 21.01 30.79
N LEU A 1048 -12.04 20.95 32.12
CA LEU A 1048 -11.54 19.82 32.91
C LEU A 1048 -12.58 18.67 32.89
N LYS A 1049 -12.37 17.66 32.04
CA LYS A 1049 -13.26 16.47 31.97
C LYS A 1049 -12.59 15.12 32.31
N HIS A 1050 -11.40 15.14 32.91
CA HIS A 1050 -10.67 13.92 33.31
C HIS A 1050 -10.45 13.71 34.81
N THR A 1051 -11.08 14.50 35.67
CA THR A 1051 -11.25 14.16 37.09
C THR A 1051 -12.74 14.02 37.41
N GLY A 1052 -13.10 12.99 38.19
CA GLY A 1052 -14.49 12.71 38.59
C GLY A 1052 -15.09 13.70 39.62
N SER A 1053 -14.54 14.91 39.69
CA SER A 1053 -14.92 16.01 40.58
C SER A 1053 -15.61 17.09 39.76
N GLY A 1054 -16.88 17.38 40.07
CA GLY A 1054 -17.70 18.38 39.36
C GLY A 1054 -17.30 19.84 39.64
N GLU A 1055 -16.05 20.19 39.38
CA GLU A 1055 -15.57 21.58 39.41
C GLU A 1055 -15.98 22.32 38.12
N LYS A 1056 -16.14 23.64 38.25
CA LYS A 1056 -16.57 24.51 37.13
C LYS A 1056 -15.40 24.79 36.18
N ASP A 1057 -15.71 24.99 34.90
CA ASP A 1057 -14.73 25.46 33.90
C ASP A 1057 -13.98 26.70 34.43
N ALA A 1058 -12.66 26.58 34.53
CA ALA A 1058 -11.80 27.67 34.99
C ALA A 1058 -11.40 28.53 33.78
N THR A 1059 -11.90 29.77 33.72
CA THR A 1059 -11.41 30.77 32.77
C THR A 1059 -10.12 31.38 33.29
N TYR A 1060 -9.05 31.32 32.50
CA TYR A 1060 -7.76 31.96 32.81
C TYR A 1060 -7.30 32.85 31.64
N GLU A 1061 -6.42 33.79 31.93
CA GLU A 1061 -5.98 34.81 30.97
C GLU A 1061 -4.54 34.52 30.51
N ILE A 1062 -4.33 34.39 29.20
CA ILE A 1062 -3.03 34.17 28.58
C ILE A 1062 -2.57 35.47 27.92
N LYS A 1063 -1.45 36.04 28.37
CA LYS A 1063 -0.76 37.11 27.64
C LYS A 1063 -0.08 36.52 26.41
N LEU A 1064 -0.41 37.04 25.23
CA LEU A 1064 0.14 36.61 23.94
C LEU A 1064 1.58 37.09 23.79
N THR A 1065 2.50 36.13 23.71
CA THR A 1065 3.93 36.29 23.42
C THR A 1065 4.32 35.27 22.37
N ASP A 1066 5.55 35.35 21.84
CA ASP A 1066 6.07 34.34 20.91
C ASP A 1066 5.86 32.91 21.45
N ALA A 1067 6.16 32.63 22.72
CA ALA A 1067 6.01 31.30 23.31
C ALA A 1067 4.55 30.89 23.61
N SER A 1068 3.66 31.82 23.96
CA SER A 1068 2.29 31.48 24.42
C SER A 1068 1.22 31.53 23.33
N LEU A 1069 1.49 32.22 22.22
CA LEU A 1069 0.51 32.44 21.16
C LEU A 1069 0.03 31.13 20.53
N ARG A 1070 0.95 30.18 20.29
CA ARG A 1070 0.62 28.84 19.76
C ARG A 1070 -0.40 28.11 20.62
N GLU A 1071 -0.18 28.10 21.94
CA GLU A 1071 -1.08 27.45 22.91
C GLU A 1071 -2.44 28.16 22.94
N ALA A 1072 -2.46 29.49 22.92
CA ALA A 1072 -3.68 30.28 22.93
C ALA A 1072 -4.54 30.02 21.68
N VAL A 1073 -3.95 29.99 20.48
CA VAL A 1073 -4.66 29.68 19.22
C VAL A 1073 -5.23 28.25 19.27
N ALA A 1074 -4.40 27.27 19.63
CA ALA A 1074 -4.80 25.87 19.68
C ALA A 1074 -5.95 25.62 20.68
N LYS A 1075 -5.82 26.10 21.93
CA LYS A 1075 -6.85 25.87 22.97
C LYS A 1075 -8.17 26.59 22.71
N THR A 1076 -8.17 27.71 21.99
CA THR A 1076 -9.39 28.48 21.73
C THR A 1076 -10.08 28.12 20.41
N THR A 1077 -9.34 27.62 19.42
CA THR A 1077 -9.88 27.39 18.07
C THR A 1077 -9.69 25.97 17.53
N GLY A 1078 -8.74 25.19 18.06
CA GLY A 1078 -8.35 23.89 17.50
C GLY A 1078 -7.31 23.98 16.37
N LEU A 1079 -6.86 25.20 16.00
CA LEU A 1079 -5.83 25.39 14.99
C LEU A 1079 -4.43 25.28 15.59
N CYS A 1080 -3.59 24.42 15.02
CA CYS A 1080 -2.19 24.28 15.38
C CYS A 1080 -1.30 25.06 14.39
N ILE A 1081 -0.43 25.92 14.91
CA ILE A 1081 0.59 26.71 14.16
C ILE A 1081 1.96 26.55 14.83
N ASN A 1082 3.07 26.94 14.20
CA ASN A 1082 4.37 27.09 14.89
C ASN A 1082 4.63 28.57 15.20
N SER A 1083 5.27 28.89 16.33
CA SER A 1083 5.49 30.28 16.76
C SER A 1083 6.82 30.91 16.30
N GLY A 1084 7.06 32.17 16.66
CA GLY A 1084 8.36 32.84 16.55
C GLY A 1084 9.51 32.11 17.26
N SER A 1085 9.21 31.35 18.32
CA SER A 1085 10.17 30.52 19.06
C SER A 1085 10.63 29.32 18.22
N TRP A 1086 9.76 28.76 17.38
CA TRP A 1086 10.08 27.66 16.47
C TRP A 1086 10.81 28.17 15.22
N THR A 1087 10.39 29.30 14.64
CA THR A 1087 11.04 29.87 13.44
C THR A 1087 12.41 30.49 13.75
N GLY A 1088 12.65 30.88 15.01
CA GLY A 1088 13.80 31.69 15.40
C GLY A 1088 13.70 33.15 14.94
N ILE A 1089 12.55 33.57 14.39
CA ILE A 1089 12.29 34.93 13.90
C ILE A 1089 11.33 35.63 14.87
N PRO A 1090 11.76 36.67 15.61
CA PRO A 1090 10.93 37.32 16.64
C PRO A 1090 9.56 37.81 16.14
N GLY A 1091 8.51 37.23 16.70
CA GLY A 1091 7.10 37.49 16.41
C GLY A 1091 6.54 36.82 15.15
N TYR A 1092 7.34 36.14 14.32
CA TYR A 1092 6.86 35.52 13.07
C TYR A 1092 6.50 34.05 13.27
N CYS A 1093 5.21 33.76 13.26
CA CYS A 1093 4.66 32.39 13.29
C CYS A 1093 4.70 31.78 11.89
N ARG A 1094 4.78 30.45 11.80
CA ARG A 1094 4.73 29.69 10.55
C ARG A 1094 3.39 28.98 10.38
N PHE A 1095 2.95 28.91 9.13
CA PHE A 1095 1.73 28.27 8.66
C PHE A 1095 2.03 27.32 7.49
N THR A 1096 1.52 26.08 7.55
CA THR A 1096 1.49 25.16 6.40
C THR A 1096 0.23 25.40 5.55
N ILE A 1097 0.38 25.59 4.23
CA ILE A 1097 -0.73 25.83 3.30
C ILE A 1097 -1.11 24.62 2.42
N ALA A 1098 -0.39 23.50 2.53
CA ALA A 1098 -0.64 22.24 1.82
C ALA A 1098 -1.67 21.32 2.52
N LEU A 1099 -2.82 21.90 2.88
CA LEU A 1099 -3.97 21.21 3.49
C LEU A 1099 -4.93 20.60 2.44
N GLU A 1100 -5.85 19.72 2.85
CA GLU A 1100 -7.06 19.48 2.06
C GLU A 1100 -7.92 20.77 1.98
N GLU A 1101 -8.79 20.94 1.00
CA GLU A 1101 -9.58 22.18 0.84
C GLU A 1101 -10.50 22.42 2.04
N SER A 1102 -11.18 21.37 2.52
CA SER A 1102 -12.01 21.37 3.73
C SER A 1102 -11.25 21.80 4.99
N GLU A 1103 -10.04 21.26 5.19
CA GLU A 1103 -9.15 21.62 6.29
C GLU A 1103 -8.61 23.06 6.15
N PHE A 1104 -8.34 23.52 4.92
CA PHE A 1104 -7.92 24.88 4.64
C PHE A 1104 -9.02 25.89 4.99
N GLU A 1105 -10.26 25.67 4.53
CA GLU A 1105 -11.41 26.49 4.91
C GLU A 1105 -11.63 26.48 6.43
N GLN A 1106 -11.49 25.33 7.09
CA GLN A 1106 -11.59 25.23 8.54
C GLN A 1106 -10.48 26.01 9.25
N ALA A 1107 -9.24 26.01 8.73
CA ALA A 1107 -8.14 26.81 9.25
C ALA A 1107 -8.43 28.32 9.14
N LEU A 1108 -8.95 28.76 8.00
CA LEU A 1108 -9.38 30.14 7.78
C LEU A 1108 -10.48 30.55 8.78
N ALA A 1109 -11.48 29.70 9.00
CA ALA A 1109 -12.54 29.93 10.00
C ALA A 1109 -11.98 30.01 11.44
N CYS A 1110 -10.97 29.21 11.76
CA CYS A 1110 -10.28 29.26 13.06
C CYS A 1110 -9.50 30.58 13.24
N LEU A 1111 -8.86 31.11 12.21
CA LEU A 1111 -8.17 32.41 12.27
C LEU A 1111 -9.16 33.56 12.55
N VAL A 1112 -10.30 33.58 11.85
CA VAL A 1112 -11.38 34.57 12.09
C VAL A 1112 -11.93 34.46 13.51
N LYS A 1113 -12.16 33.22 13.98
CA LYS A 1113 -12.58 32.96 15.36
C LYS A 1113 -11.56 33.46 16.38
N PHE A 1114 -10.27 33.24 16.15
CA PHE A 1114 -9.22 33.73 17.03
C PHE A 1114 -9.17 35.26 17.08
N LYS A 1115 -9.29 35.93 15.93
CA LYS A 1115 -9.37 37.40 15.89
C LYS A 1115 -10.51 37.95 16.74
N SER A 1116 -11.70 37.33 16.64
CA SER A 1116 -12.83 37.70 17.50
C SER A 1116 -12.54 37.54 18.99
N ILE A 1117 -11.76 36.53 19.40
CA ILE A 1117 -11.35 36.33 20.80
C ILE A 1117 -10.29 37.36 21.25
N VAL A 1118 -9.46 37.85 20.33
CA VAL A 1118 -8.43 38.88 20.57
C VAL A 1118 -8.99 40.32 20.65
N ASP A 1119 -10.22 40.52 20.16
CA ASP A 1119 -10.93 41.80 20.20
C ASP A 1119 -11.94 41.93 21.37
N ASN A 1120 -12.19 40.85 22.12
CA ASN A 1120 -13.11 40.77 23.28
C ASN A 1120 -12.37 40.68 24.64
#